data_AF-A0A7V7VNV2-F1
#
_entry.id   AF-A0A7V7VNV2-F1
#
_cell.length_a   1.000
_cell.length_b   1.000
_cell.length_c   1.000
_cell.angle_alpha   90.00
_cell.angle_beta   90.00
_cell.angle_gamma   90.00
#
_symmetry.space_group_name_H-M   'P 1'
#
loop_
_entity.id
_entity.type
_entity.pdbx_description
1 polymer ?
#
loop_
_entity_poly.entity_id
_entity_poly.type
_entity_poly.pdbx_seq_one_letter_code
_entity_poly.pdbx_strand_id
1 'polypeptide(L)'
;MKLTLFRKSCNTIATLAIGAAVLLPIKEASGHQNTLLTLDSKKEIEKIILFLTSDIEALSQDTPNPGFTYVGTAGELQRKKLPLSFYCTNQFWEQYVLQLPGEDSNSADLYNPSENTFTPMPGSRGQLQVERINIKSGCNIYDAATWQIALALAGDDGVKGDGEENIFSLTDNQNELLKEGYDGKDAGDVNQNGAPHKDANRGVTVIGPENQYQFLYNGCVITNPKEAYFYRQVPKTFKNEDPLGKTVQILDTNGNQMPDDNVDYPKISISWTDWKPITGENIWAFLIGPLHTALIKYKKSPCVPFESVAVQNAIAVLGTFQKMQSGVGGIYYAPSGSMANIGTQAVSRYEVSVENNISALGGLLVFRRVLQEELSFAQLSTKERYDIRKSLGIIQTMLYGGTYQVNSQLGQKEERRTHGLLSFLKNEAWDATSGRFYSGGEANKMDESTHQEVEKWLPHATQAVDVNTWGLAVLGQNFLDSAYGFGTAYQLWVNLKSWGGYYGAAQNGVDQELWGVGYSDLDHEGNGKIDPSDHSGILSGEWTAGAITALRALITQYDQVIEAGKESPENIEKAQHYVADLRKDHDAMITHIQSLRTDRYADEKAFNSVRPTNYSSLINIPTDKLGYLYASKRYLIPFGWYANPIPSMASTTWAVMLHYNFNPFSVKGDYSANDLSNPEEEIN
;
A
#
# COMPACT_ATOMS: atom_id res chain seq x y z
N MET A 1 -59.64 25.08 44.95
CA MET A 1 -60.99 24.92 45.53
C MET A 1 -61.68 23.77 44.80
N LYS A 2 -61.91 22.66 45.52
CA LYS A 2 -62.86 21.54 45.30
C LYS A 2 -62.98 20.92 43.89
N LEU A 3 -62.47 19.69 43.69
CA LEU A 3 -63.11 18.35 43.90
C LEU A 3 -63.78 17.89 42.57
N THR A 4 -63.65 16.66 42.03
CA THR A 4 -63.71 15.34 42.67
C THR A 4 -63.30 14.20 41.72
N LEU A 5 -62.46 13.30 42.24
CA LEU A 5 -62.35 11.83 42.13
C LEU A 5 -63.07 11.01 41.02
N PHE A 6 -62.38 10.00 40.46
CA PHE A 6 -62.36 8.63 41.03
C PHE A 6 -61.20 7.73 40.57
N ARG A 7 -60.66 6.99 41.55
CA ARG A 7 -59.60 5.98 41.53
C ARG A 7 -60.16 4.56 41.26
N LYS A 8 -59.33 3.67 40.70
CA LYS A 8 -58.83 2.41 41.35
C LYS A 8 -57.86 1.70 40.38
N SER A 9 -56.55 1.64 40.65
CA SER A 9 -55.83 0.69 41.53
C SER A 9 -55.45 -0.62 40.83
N CYS A 10 -54.16 -0.83 40.50
CA CYS A 10 -53.24 -1.71 41.24
C CYS A 10 -51.95 -2.07 40.46
N ASN A 11 -50.84 -1.88 41.18
CA ASN A 11 -49.42 -2.22 40.98
C ASN A 11 -49.10 -3.57 40.30
N THR A 12 -48.00 -3.68 39.54
CA THR A 12 -46.65 -4.08 40.02
C THR A 12 -45.67 -4.32 38.84
N ILE A 13 -44.51 -3.66 38.95
CA ILE A 13 -43.13 -3.95 38.47
C ILE A 13 -42.92 -5.19 37.57
N ALA A 14 -42.33 -5.00 36.38
CA ALA A 14 -41.15 -5.74 35.90
C ALA A 14 -40.62 -5.19 34.55
N THR A 15 -39.32 -4.91 34.55
CA THR A 15 -38.37 -4.74 33.45
C THR A 15 -38.61 -5.68 32.25
N LEU A 16 -38.55 -5.20 31.00
CA LEU A 16 -37.94 -5.97 29.89
C LEU A 16 -37.68 -5.12 28.63
N ALA A 17 -36.40 -5.14 28.24
CA ALA A 17 -35.84 -5.19 26.89
C ALA A 17 -36.41 -4.28 25.78
N ILE A 18 -35.65 -3.22 25.48
CA ILE A 18 -35.61 -2.61 24.15
C ILE A 18 -34.94 -3.63 23.22
N GLY A 19 -35.71 -4.12 22.26
CA GLY A 19 -35.32 -5.17 21.32
C GLY A 19 -34.22 -4.71 20.36
N ALA A 20 -33.33 -5.67 20.10
CA ALA A 20 -32.28 -5.61 19.10
C ALA A 20 -32.80 -5.19 17.72
N ALA A 21 -32.17 -4.19 17.12
CA ALA A 21 -32.22 -3.98 15.69
C ALA A 21 -31.44 -5.12 15.02
N VAL A 22 -32.18 -6.12 14.55
CA VAL A 22 -31.67 -7.15 13.65
C VAL A 22 -31.35 -6.45 12.33
N LEU A 23 -30.06 -6.37 11.99
CA LEU A 23 -29.58 -6.12 10.63
C LEU A 23 -30.15 -7.22 9.72
N LEU A 24 -31.24 -6.91 9.05
CA LEU A 24 -31.70 -7.70 7.90
C LEU A 24 -30.82 -7.39 6.70
N PRO A 25 -30.49 -8.39 5.85
CA PRO A 25 -29.74 -8.15 4.63
C PRO A 25 -30.53 -7.21 3.73
N ILE A 26 -29.83 -6.18 3.24
CA ILE A 26 -30.35 -5.26 2.22
C ILE A 26 -30.77 -6.12 1.03
N LYS A 27 -32.07 -6.08 0.75
CA LYS A 27 -32.66 -6.68 -0.44
C LYS A 27 -32.17 -5.86 -1.64
N GLU A 28 -31.45 -6.49 -2.55
CA GLU A 28 -31.04 -5.89 -3.83
C GLU A 28 -32.25 -5.24 -4.50
N ALA A 29 -32.16 -3.91 -4.68
CA ALA A 29 -33.04 -3.15 -5.52
C ALA A 29 -32.32 -2.89 -6.84
N SER A 30 -33.03 -3.13 -7.94
CA SER A 30 -32.61 -3.10 -9.36
C SER A 30 -31.84 -4.34 -9.83
N GLY A 31 -32.53 -5.15 -10.64
CA GLY A 31 -32.04 -6.44 -11.15
C GLY A 31 -31.10 -6.29 -12.33
N HIS A 32 -29.89 -5.79 -12.13
CA HIS A 32 -28.78 -5.85 -13.09
C HIS A 32 -27.58 -6.50 -12.42
N GLN A 33 -27.16 -7.67 -12.91
CA GLN A 33 -25.99 -8.38 -12.39
C GLN A 33 -24.74 -7.54 -12.65
N ASN A 34 -24.17 -6.94 -11.60
CA ASN A 34 -22.79 -6.46 -11.67
C ASN A 34 -21.90 -7.68 -11.91
N THR A 35 -21.13 -7.67 -12.99
CA THR A 35 -20.13 -8.70 -13.29
C THR A 35 -19.02 -8.60 -12.24
N LEU A 36 -19.22 -9.24 -11.08
CA LEU A 36 -18.16 -9.34 -10.07
C LEU A 36 -16.97 -10.07 -10.70
N LEU A 37 -15.76 -9.77 -10.23
CA LEU A 37 -14.63 -10.69 -10.38
C LEU A 37 -14.97 -11.94 -9.57
N THR A 38 -15.81 -12.80 -10.12
CA THR A 38 -16.01 -14.11 -9.58
C THR A 38 -14.77 -14.89 -9.99
N LEU A 39 -13.75 -14.89 -9.12
CA LEU A 39 -12.96 -16.10 -8.95
C LEU A 39 -13.98 -17.25 -9.00
N ASP A 40 -13.86 -18.11 -10.01
CA ASP A 40 -14.94 -18.93 -10.59
C ASP A 40 -15.57 -19.91 -9.58
N SER A 41 -15.05 -19.99 -8.35
CA SER A 41 -15.70 -20.64 -7.20
C SER A 41 -15.02 -20.26 -5.87
N LYS A 42 -15.71 -20.55 -4.75
CA LYS A 42 -15.12 -20.57 -3.39
C LYS A 42 -13.78 -21.34 -3.32
N LYS A 43 -13.60 -22.35 -4.17
CA LYS A 43 -12.35 -23.11 -4.24
C LYS A 43 -11.19 -22.29 -4.76
N GLU A 44 -11.42 -21.37 -5.70
CA GLU A 44 -10.34 -20.53 -6.23
C GLU A 44 -9.82 -19.57 -5.16
N ILE A 45 -10.71 -18.95 -4.38
CA ILE A 45 -10.27 -18.11 -3.25
C ILE A 45 -9.55 -18.95 -2.18
N GLU A 46 -10.00 -20.17 -1.87
CA GLU A 46 -9.28 -21.07 -0.98
C GLU A 46 -7.85 -21.36 -1.47
N LYS A 47 -7.63 -21.59 -2.77
CA LYS A 47 -6.29 -21.78 -3.35
C LYS A 47 -5.42 -20.53 -3.26
N ILE A 48 -6.01 -19.34 -3.43
CA ILE A 48 -5.29 -18.07 -3.28
C ILE A 48 -4.88 -17.86 -1.82
N ILE A 49 -5.81 -18.05 -0.88
CA ILE A 49 -5.51 -17.90 0.55
C ILE A 49 -4.48 -18.92 1.02
N LEU A 50 -4.55 -20.16 0.51
CA LEU A 50 -3.53 -21.17 0.76
C LEU A 50 -2.16 -20.68 0.29
N PHE A 51 -2.05 -20.10 -0.90
CA PHE A 51 -0.78 -19.55 -1.39
C PHE A 51 -0.28 -18.35 -0.56
N LEU A 52 -1.19 -17.45 -0.15
CA LEU A 52 -0.89 -16.29 0.70
C LEU A 52 -0.46 -16.64 2.13
N THR A 53 -0.71 -17.86 2.60
CA THR A 53 -0.44 -18.28 3.99
C THR A 53 0.57 -19.43 4.10
N SER A 54 1.07 -19.92 2.96
CA SER A 54 2.10 -20.96 2.90
C SER A 54 3.52 -20.41 3.06
N ASP A 55 4.32 -21.16 3.84
CA ASP A 55 5.70 -20.81 4.12
C ASP A 55 6.66 -21.26 3.03
N ILE A 56 7.60 -20.39 2.67
CA ILE A 56 8.66 -20.69 1.71
C ILE A 56 9.81 -21.55 2.30
N GLU A 57 9.85 -21.75 3.62
CA GLU A 57 11.03 -22.28 4.34
C GLU A 57 10.86 -23.66 4.98
N ALA A 58 9.62 -24.07 5.24
CA ALA A 58 9.37 -25.46 5.56
C ALA A 58 9.53 -26.24 4.25
N LEU A 59 10.70 -26.85 4.02
CA LEU A 59 10.90 -28.18 3.42
C LEU A 59 12.35 -28.39 2.92
N SER A 60 12.86 -29.60 3.18
CA SER A 60 14.07 -30.17 2.59
C SER A 60 14.04 -30.15 1.06
N GLN A 61 15.22 -30.23 0.44
CA GLN A 61 15.57 -29.97 -0.97
C GLN A 61 14.67 -30.53 -2.10
N ASP A 62 13.65 -31.35 -1.83
CA ASP A 62 12.93 -32.11 -2.86
C ASP A 62 11.46 -31.72 -3.12
N THR A 63 10.86 -30.76 -2.39
CA THR A 63 9.60 -30.11 -2.82
C THR A 63 9.36 -28.82 -2.02
N PRO A 64 9.64 -27.62 -2.56
CA PRO A 64 9.30 -26.38 -1.86
C PRO A 64 7.77 -26.20 -1.86
N ASN A 65 7.17 -25.91 -0.70
CA ASN A 65 5.78 -25.46 -0.60
C ASN A 65 5.76 -23.97 -0.97
N PRO A 66 5.41 -23.55 -2.20
CA PRO A 66 5.58 -22.16 -2.57
C PRO A 66 4.54 -21.30 -1.85
N GLY A 67 4.92 -20.10 -1.47
CA GLY A 67 4.02 -19.17 -0.79
C GLY A 67 4.70 -17.85 -0.45
N PHE A 68 3.98 -17.02 0.28
CA PHE A 68 4.38 -15.66 0.62
C PHE A 68 4.69 -15.45 2.10
N THR A 69 4.92 -16.50 2.88
CA THR A 69 5.28 -16.34 4.30
C THR A 69 6.61 -16.98 4.66
N TYR A 70 7.16 -16.54 5.78
CA TYR A 70 8.26 -17.18 6.49
C TYR A 70 7.96 -17.20 7.98
N VAL A 71 8.65 -18.08 8.71
CA VAL A 71 8.49 -18.19 10.17
C VAL A 71 9.58 -17.36 10.85
N GLY A 72 9.15 -16.39 11.66
CA GLY A 72 10.02 -15.60 12.50
C GLY A 72 10.73 -16.47 13.54
N THR A 73 11.99 -16.18 13.81
CA THR A 73 12.84 -16.89 14.78
C THR A 73 13.33 -16.00 15.91
N ALA A 74 13.14 -14.69 15.83
CA ALA A 74 13.66 -13.73 16.80
C ALA A 74 12.60 -13.17 17.75
N GLY A 75 12.95 -13.07 19.04
CA GLY A 75 12.18 -12.36 20.06
C GLY A 75 10.69 -12.75 20.17
N GLU A 76 9.84 -11.74 20.34
CA GLU A 76 8.37 -11.85 20.33
C GLU A 76 7.78 -12.27 18.97
N LEU A 77 8.59 -12.23 17.90
CA LEU A 77 8.22 -12.72 16.57
C LEU A 77 8.52 -14.21 16.39
N GLN A 78 9.10 -14.88 17.39
CA GLN A 78 9.41 -16.30 17.31
C GLN A 78 8.14 -17.13 17.05
N ARG A 79 8.20 -18.01 16.04
CA ARG A 79 7.11 -18.87 15.55
C ARG A 79 5.92 -18.15 14.93
N LYS A 80 6.00 -16.83 14.72
CA LYS A 80 4.99 -16.09 13.96
C LYS A 80 5.27 -16.22 12.47
N LYS A 81 4.23 -16.48 11.68
CA LYS A 81 4.31 -16.36 10.23
C LYS A 81 4.23 -14.88 9.83
N LEU A 82 5.15 -14.46 8.99
CA LEU A 82 5.34 -13.09 8.53
C LEU A 82 5.37 -13.05 7.00
N PRO A 83 4.86 -11.98 6.37
CA PRO A 83 4.70 -11.90 4.92
C PRO A 83 6.03 -11.65 4.18
N LEU A 84 6.03 -11.95 2.87
CA LEU A 84 7.01 -11.61 1.85
C LEU A 84 6.31 -11.03 0.63
N SER A 85 6.97 -10.14 -0.09
CA SER A 85 6.37 -9.46 -1.24
C SER A 85 6.20 -10.35 -2.47
N PHE A 86 7.11 -11.31 -2.68
CA PHE A 86 7.18 -12.06 -3.93
C PHE A 86 7.48 -13.54 -3.70
N TYR A 87 7.10 -14.34 -4.69
CA TYR A 87 7.60 -15.71 -4.84
C TYR A 87 8.49 -15.78 -6.08
N CYS A 88 9.73 -16.25 -5.90
CA CYS A 88 10.67 -16.49 -7.00
C CYS A 88 11.50 -17.76 -6.77
N THR A 89 12.07 -18.29 -7.85
CA THR A 89 13.01 -19.43 -7.84
C THR A 89 14.40 -18.98 -8.28
N ASN A 90 15.44 -19.77 -7.96
CA ASN A 90 16.78 -19.49 -8.47
C ASN A 90 16.84 -19.66 -10.00
N GLN A 91 16.10 -20.64 -10.54
CA GLN A 91 16.03 -20.90 -11.97
C GLN A 91 15.49 -19.69 -12.75
N PHE A 92 14.50 -18.97 -12.20
CA PHE A 92 14.00 -17.74 -12.81
C PHE A 92 15.11 -16.70 -13.01
N TRP A 93 15.97 -16.53 -12.01
CA TRP A 93 17.10 -15.60 -12.12
C TRP A 93 18.17 -16.10 -13.09
N GLU A 94 18.59 -17.36 -12.96
CA GLU A 94 19.68 -17.96 -13.76
C GLU A 94 19.33 -18.12 -15.24
N GLN A 95 18.12 -18.61 -15.54
CA GLN A 95 17.74 -19.07 -16.87
C GLN A 95 16.92 -18.03 -17.64
N TYR A 96 16.38 -17.01 -16.97
CA TYR A 96 15.68 -15.91 -17.64
C TYR A 96 16.41 -14.58 -17.44
N VAL A 97 16.43 -14.03 -16.22
CA VAL A 97 16.91 -12.64 -16.02
C VAL A 97 18.36 -12.47 -16.46
N LEU A 98 19.26 -13.38 -16.07
CA LEU A 98 20.68 -13.32 -16.46
C LEU A 98 20.94 -13.64 -17.95
N GLN A 99 19.93 -14.09 -18.68
CA GLN A 99 20.03 -14.31 -20.13
C GLN A 99 19.53 -13.08 -20.92
N LEU A 100 18.99 -12.05 -20.24
CA LEU A 100 18.53 -10.84 -20.90
C LEU A 100 19.72 -9.95 -21.31
N PRO A 101 19.62 -9.25 -22.46
CA PRO A 101 20.67 -8.34 -22.90
C PRO A 101 20.96 -7.26 -21.84
N GLY A 102 22.24 -7.11 -21.49
CA GLY A 102 22.71 -6.08 -20.55
C GLY A 102 22.68 -6.49 -19.08
N GLU A 103 22.13 -7.66 -18.74
CA GLU A 103 22.19 -8.21 -17.39
C GLU A 103 23.50 -9.01 -17.21
N ASP A 104 24.16 -8.84 -16.06
CA ASP A 104 25.44 -9.50 -15.75
C ASP A 104 25.42 -9.99 -14.31
N SER A 105 25.71 -11.29 -14.14
CA SER A 105 25.74 -11.96 -12.83
C SER A 105 27.03 -11.71 -12.04
N ASN A 106 28.07 -11.15 -12.67
CA ASN A 106 29.35 -10.89 -12.03
C ASN A 106 29.27 -9.65 -11.15
N SER A 107 28.57 -9.74 -10.01
CA SER A 107 28.61 -8.69 -8.99
C SER A 107 29.93 -8.75 -8.22
N ALA A 108 30.30 -7.59 -7.68
CA ALA A 108 31.36 -7.48 -6.72
C ALA A 108 30.82 -6.80 -5.47
N ASP A 109 31.29 -7.26 -4.33
CA ASP A 109 30.87 -6.76 -3.03
C ASP A 109 32.02 -5.99 -2.36
N LEU A 110 31.67 -4.93 -1.66
CA LEU A 110 32.58 -4.09 -0.87
C LEU A 110 32.45 -4.43 0.61
N TYR A 111 33.58 -4.62 1.29
CA TYR A 111 33.58 -4.85 2.74
C TYR A 111 33.24 -3.55 3.49
N ASN A 112 32.24 -3.64 4.37
CA ASN A 112 31.85 -2.58 5.30
C ASN A 112 32.31 -2.93 6.73
N PRO A 113 33.41 -2.32 7.23
CA PRO A 113 33.96 -2.63 8.55
C PRO A 113 33.09 -2.12 9.71
N SER A 114 32.21 -1.14 9.52
CA SER A 114 31.37 -0.62 10.62
C SER A 114 30.23 -1.55 10.99
N GLU A 115 29.76 -2.33 10.01
CA GLU A 115 28.64 -3.26 10.15
C GLU A 115 29.11 -4.73 10.10
N ASN A 116 30.41 -4.94 9.87
CA ASN A 116 31.04 -6.25 9.70
C ASN A 116 30.26 -7.10 8.67
N THR A 117 30.07 -6.53 7.47
CA THR A 117 29.21 -7.06 6.39
C THR A 117 29.73 -6.67 5.01
N PHE A 118 29.06 -7.15 3.96
CA PHE A 118 29.30 -6.77 2.58
C PHE A 118 28.17 -5.88 2.03
N THR A 119 28.50 -4.92 1.16
CA THR A 119 27.53 -4.10 0.43
C THR A 119 27.74 -4.29 -1.08
N PRO A 120 26.68 -4.39 -1.89
CA PRO A 120 26.80 -4.49 -3.34
C PRO A 120 27.51 -3.25 -3.89
N MET A 121 28.45 -3.44 -4.81
CA MET A 121 29.10 -2.32 -5.49
C MET A 121 28.07 -1.50 -6.29
N PRO A 122 28.12 -0.16 -6.26
CA PRO A 122 27.21 0.68 -7.04
C PRO A 122 27.24 0.36 -8.54
N GLY A 123 26.08 0.46 -9.20
CA GLY A 123 25.91 0.20 -10.62
C GLY A 123 24.86 -0.87 -10.91
N SER A 124 24.64 -1.18 -12.19
CA SER A 124 23.59 -2.12 -12.63
C SER A 124 23.72 -3.52 -12.00
N ARG A 125 24.96 -4.00 -11.84
CA ARG A 125 25.25 -5.30 -11.22
C ARG A 125 24.85 -5.37 -9.75
N GLY A 126 25.22 -4.34 -8.98
CA GLY A 126 24.82 -4.25 -7.58
C GLY A 126 23.31 -4.03 -7.43
N GLN A 127 22.70 -3.24 -8.32
CA GLN A 127 21.24 -3.06 -8.34
C GLN A 127 20.50 -4.38 -8.60
N LEU A 128 20.97 -5.20 -9.54
CA LEU A 128 20.38 -6.51 -9.80
C LEU A 128 20.54 -7.44 -8.58
N GLN A 129 21.68 -7.39 -7.88
CA GLN A 129 21.90 -8.16 -6.65
C GLN A 129 20.95 -7.72 -5.52
N VAL A 130 20.77 -6.41 -5.32
CA VAL A 130 19.79 -5.84 -4.37
C VAL A 130 18.37 -6.28 -4.75
N GLU A 131 18.01 -6.22 -6.03
CA GLU A 131 16.70 -6.66 -6.53
C GLU A 131 16.43 -8.13 -6.17
N ARG A 132 17.39 -9.03 -6.44
CA ARG A 132 17.28 -10.46 -6.11
C ARG A 132 17.02 -10.68 -4.62
N ILE A 133 17.78 -10.00 -3.77
CA ILE A 133 17.67 -10.10 -2.32
C ILE A 133 16.32 -9.60 -1.84
N ASN A 134 15.90 -8.41 -2.30
CA ASN A 134 14.62 -7.84 -1.90
C ASN A 134 13.44 -8.72 -2.34
N ILE A 135 13.48 -9.27 -3.56
CA ILE A 135 12.42 -10.17 -4.04
C ILE A 135 12.40 -11.49 -3.27
N LYS A 136 13.57 -12.02 -2.88
CA LYS A 136 13.67 -13.32 -2.18
C LYS A 136 13.34 -13.24 -0.69
N SER A 137 13.72 -12.13 -0.06
CA SER A 137 13.81 -12.01 1.41
C SER A 137 13.15 -10.76 1.98
N GLY A 138 12.66 -9.85 1.13
CA GLY A 138 11.99 -8.63 1.56
C GLY A 138 10.48 -8.76 1.63
N CYS A 139 9.90 -7.96 2.53
CA CYS A 139 8.50 -7.62 2.49
C CYS A 139 8.34 -6.10 2.47
N ASN A 140 7.70 -5.58 1.43
CA ASN A 140 7.20 -4.23 1.45
C ASN A 140 6.09 -4.14 2.51
N ILE A 141 6.17 -3.15 3.40
CA ILE A 141 5.15 -2.94 4.43
C ILE A 141 3.79 -2.57 3.82
N TYR A 142 3.76 -2.03 2.59
CA TYR A 142 2.55 -1.86 1.80
C TYR A 142 1.93 -3.22 1.41
N ASP A 143 2.71 -4.13 0.83
CA ASP A 143 2.23 -5.45 0.43
C ASP A 143 1.69 -6.22 1.66
N ALA A 144 2.38 -6.13 2.79
CA ALA A 144 1.93 -6.70 4.06
C ALA A 144 0.57 -6.11 4.52
N ALA A 145 0.35 -4.81 4.34
CA ALA A 145 -0.92 -4.16 4.66
C ALA A 145 -2.07 -4.68 3.76
N THR A 146 -1.83 -4.83 2.46
CA THR A 146 -2.82 -5.43 1.54
C THR A 146 -3.11 -6.89 1.89
N TRP A 147 -2.09 -7.64 2.33
CA TRP A 147 -2.23 -9.01 2.82
C TRP A 147 -3.09 -9.10 4.05
N GLN A 148 -2.92 -8.21 5.03
CA GLN A 148 -3.78 -8.18 6.21
C GLN A 148 -5.26 -8.01 5.83
N ILE A 149 -5.59 -7.10 4.91
CA ILE A 149 -6.97 -6.86 4.46
C ILE A 149 -7.54 -8.09 3.75
N ALA A 150 -6.82 -8.62 2.75
CA ALA A 150 -7.27 -9.78 1.98
C ALA A 150 -7.53 -11.01 2.86
N LEU A 151 -6.63 -11.25 3.82
CA LEU A 151 -6.79 -12.29 4.82
C LEU A 151 -8.01 -12.03 5.71
N ALA A 152 -8.17 -10.83 6.26
CA ALA A 152 -9.31 -10.49 7.11
C ALA A 152 -10.65 -10.74 6.40
N LEU A 153 -10.76 -10.33 5.13
CA LEU A 153 -11.96 -10.54 4.30
C LEU A 153 -12.24 -12.04 4.11
N ALA A 154 -11.22 -12.83 3.78
CA ALA A 154 -11.41 -14.26 3.58
C ALA A 154 -11.71 -15.02 4.88
N GLY A 155 -11.06 -14.64 5.99
CA GLY A 155 -11.33 -15.19 7.31
C GLY A 155 -12.76 -14.87 7.78
N ASP A 156 -13.28 -13.70 7.41
CA ASP A 156 -14.66 -13.31 7.69
C ASP A 156 -15.70 -14.14 6.90
N ASP A 157 -15.35 -14.59 5.69
CA ASP A 157 -16.12 -15.58 4.90
C ASP A 157 -15.87 -17.05 5.34
N GLY A 158 -15.04 -17.25 6.36
CA GLY A 158 -14.74 -18.57 6.92
C GLY A 158 -13.77 -19.41 6.09
N VAL A 159 -13.03 -18.79 5.17
CA VAL A 159 -11.85 -19.41 4.54
C VAL A 159 -10.77 -19.61 5.60
N LYS A 160 -9.93 -20.64 5.44
CA LYS A 160 -8.86 -20.97 6.36
C LYS A 160 -7.50 -20.84 5.68
N GLY A 161 -6.47 -20.54 6.48
CA GLY A 161 -5.09 -20.53 6.01
C GLY A 161 -4.51 -21.94 5.88
N ASP A 162 -3.28 -22.01 5.39
CA ASP A 162 -2.48 -23.23 5.36
C ASP A 162 -2.41 -23.88 6.75
N GLY A 163 -2.57 -25.20 6.82
CA GLY A 163 -2.61 -25.92 8.09
C GLY A 163 -3.80 -25.61 9.02
N GLU A 164 -4.90 -25.07 8.48
CA GLU A 164 -6.11 -24.68 9.24
C GLU A 164 -5.88 -23.52 10.23
N GLU A 165 -4.89 -22.67 9.95
CA GLU A 165 -4.55 -21.54 10.79
C GLU A 165 -5.67 -20.52 10.93
N ASN A 166 -5.76 -19.92 12.12
CA ASN A 166 -6.64 -18.77 12.35
C ASN A 166 -6.11 -17.56 11.59
N ILE A 167 -6.80 -17.19 10.52
CA ILE A 167 -6.41 -16.10 9.63
C ILE A 167 -6.25 -14.77 10.39
N PHE A 168 -7.10 -14.46 11.37
CA PHE A 168 -6.95 -13.23 12.15
C PHE A 168 -5.69 -13.22 13.02
N SER A 169 -5.22 -14.39 13.47
CA SER A 169 -3.94 -14.48 14.17
C SER A 169 -2.75 -14.22 13.23
N LEU A 170 -2.85 -14.61 11.95
CA LEU A 170 -1.84 -14.27 10.95
C LEU A 170 -1.80 -12.76 10.69
N THR A 171 -2.96 -12.12 10.56
CA THR A 171 -3.00 -10.66 10.38
C THR A 171 -2.48 -9.91 11.60
N ASP A 172 -2.68 -10.44 12.82
CA ASP A 172 -2.16 -9.87 14.05
C ASP A 172 -0.62 -9.98 14.14
N ASN A 173 0.01 -10.99 13.50
CA ASN A 173 1.47 -11.10 13.49
C ASN A 173 2.16 -9.91 12.83
N GLN A 174 1.57 -9.36 11.76
CA GLN A 174 2.09 -8.15 11.14
C GLN A 174 1.95 -6.92 12.06
N ASN A 175 0.86 -6.82 12.84
CA ASN A 175 0.72 -5.76 13.84
C ASN A 175 1.78 -5.86 14.94
N GLU A 176 2.13 -7.09 15.35
CA GLU A 176 3.22 -7.32 16.29
C GLU A 176 4.59 -6.96 15.67
N LEU A 177 4.87 -7.32 14.41
CA LEU A 177 6.10 -6.88 13.72
C LEU A 177 6.22 -5.34 13.74
N LEU A 178 5.13 -4.64 13.41
CA LEU A 178 5.08 -3.18 13.43
C LEU A 178 5.17 -2.57 14.82
N LYS A 179 4.81 -3.31 15.88
CA LYS A 179 4.95 -2.87 17.27
C LYS A 179 6.38 -3.07 17.76
N GLU A 180 6.98 -4.21 17.42
CA GLU A 180 8.26 -4.67 17.94
C GLU A 180 9.47 -4.02 17.25
N GLY A 181 9.39 -3.73 15.95
CA GLY A 181 10.37 -2.86 15.28
C GLY A 181 11.68 -3.53 14.84
N TYR A 182 11.74 -4.84 14.67
CA TYR A 182 12.94 -5.57 14.25
C TYR A 182 12.64 -6.67 13.22
N ASP A 183 13.69 -7.24 12.61
CA ASP A 183 13.61 -8.29 11.60
C ASP A 183 13.03 -9.60 12.16
N GLY A 184 12.24 -10.32 11.37
CA GLY A 184 11.58 -11.54 11.85
C GLY A 184 12.54 -12.66 12.26
N LYS A 185 13.79 -12.66 11.77
CA LYS A 185 14.79 -13.68 12.07
C LYS A 185 16.06 -13.12 12.68
N ASP A 186 16.67 -13.95 13.50
CA ASP A 186 17.96 -13.68 14.12
C ASP A 186 19.04 -13.55 13.03
N ALA A 187 19.83 -12.48 13.11
CA ALA A 187 20.92 -12.18 12.19
C ALA A 187 22.13 -13.14 12.35
N GLY A 188 22.08 -14.05 13.34
CA GLY A 188 23.12 -15.05 13.55
C GLY A 188 24.45 -14.46 14.00
N ASP A 189 24.46 -13.23 14.54
CA ASP A 189 25.67 -12.66 15.14
C ASP A 189 25.96 -13.40 16.44
N VAL A 190 26.90 -14.34 16.34
CA VAL A 190 27.33 -15.26 17.40
C VAL A 190 27.92 -14.50 18.60
N ASN A 191 28.30 -13.23 18.39
CA ASN A 191 28.82 -12.35 19.44
C ASN A 191 27.72 -11.54 20.18
N GLN A 192 26.46 -11.59 19.74
CA GLN A 192 25.32 -10.93 20.38
C GLN A 192 24.24 -11.90 20.93
N ASN A 193 24.57 -13.17 21.17
CA ASN A 193 23.66 -14.17 21.76
C ASN A 193 22.29 -14.27 21.04
N GLY A 194 22.23 -14.03 19.73
CA GLY A 194 21.00 -14.20 18.93
C GLY A 194 19.82 -13.31 19.31
N ALA A 195 20.09 -12.14 19.92
CA ALA A 195 19.03 -11.19 20.28
C ALA A 195 18.62 -10.35 19.05
N PRO A 196 17.31 -10.14 18.80
CA PRO A 196 16.86 -9.25 17.74
C PRO A 196 17.45 -7.84 17.92
N HIS A 197 17.91 -7.24 16.82
CA HIS A 197 18.31 -5.84 16.80
C HIS A 197 17.06 -4.97 16.87
N LYS A 198 16.62 -4.69 18.11
CA LYS A 198 15.42 -3.90 18.35
C LYS A 198 15.51 -2.55 17.63
N ASP A 199 14.41 -2.15 17.01
CA ASP A 199 14.26 -0.86 16.32
C ASP A 199 15.12 -0.69 15.05
N ALA A 200 15.78 -1.74 14.57
CA ALA A 200 16.64 -1.72 13.38
C ALA A 200 15.90 -1.37 12.09
N ASN A 201 14.57 -1.49 12.07
CA ASN A 201 13.75 -1.25 10.87
C ASN A 201 13.08 0.13 10.86
N ARG A 202 13.57 1.06 11.67
CA ARG A 202 12.99 2.39 11.87
C ARG A 202 13.91 3.50 11.39
N GLY A 203 13.35 4.46 10.66
CA GLY A 203 14.04 5.69 10.26
C GLY A 203 14.15 6.69 11.41
N VAL A 204 14.85 6.34 12.48
CA VAL A 204 15.04 7.22 13.65
C VAL A 204 16.07 8.31 13.40
N THR A 205 15.89 9.44 14.08
CA THR A 205 16.89 10.51 14.06
C THR A 205 18.11 10.10 14.90
N VAL A 206 19.21 9.73 14.22
CA VAL A 206 20.53 9.53 14.84
C VAL A 206 21.40 10.75 14.59
N ILE A 207 22.12 11.19 15.63
CA ILE A 207 23.12 12.26 15.54
C ILE A 207 24.48 11.61 15.31
N GLY A 208 24.96 11.69 14.08
CA GLY A 208 26.29 11.22 13.70
C GLY A 208 27.41 12.16 14.17
N PRO A 209 28.67 11.79 13.91
CA PRO A 209 29.80 12.70 14.04
C PRO A 209 29.51 14.02 13.31
N GLU A 210 29.99 15.14 13.86
CA GLU A 210 29.80 16.49 13.28
C GLU A 210 28.34 17.00 13.26
N ASN A 211 27.46 16.48 14.11
CA ASN A 211 26.03 16.86 14.18
C ASN A 211 25.26 16.62 12.87
N GLN A 212 25.66 15.62 12.09
CA GLN A 212 24.87 15.19 10.93
C GLN A 212 23.69 14.32 11.40
N TYR A 213 22.48 14.70 11.01
CA TYR A 213 21.28 13.95 11.36
C TYR A 213 20.97 12.97 10.24
N GLN A 214 20.85 11.68 10.55
CA GLN A 214 20.52 10.68 9.53
C GLN A 214 19.12 10.92 8.95
N PHE A 215 18.11 11.05 9.82
CA PHE A 215 16.74 11.34 9.41
C PHE A 215 16.18 12.56 10.15
N LEU A 216 15.61 13.52 9.42
CA LEU A 216 14.82 14.61 10.00
C LEU A 216 13.43 14.65 9.39
N TYR A 217 12.42 14.74 10.25
CA TYR A 217 11.02 14.75 9.86
C TYR A 217 10.56 16.19 9.71
N ASN A 218 10.78 16.76 8.52
CA ASN A 218 10.51 18.18 8.25
C ASN A 218 11.16 19.09 9.32
N GLY A 219 12.47 18.90 9.55
CA GLY A 219 13.24 19.62 10.56
C GLY A 219 12.95 19.23 12.02
N CYS A 220 12.11 18.23 12.27
CA CYS A 220 11.87 17.69 13.61
C CYS A 220 12.69 16.42 13.87
N VAL A 221 13.11 16.25 15.12
CA VAL A 221 13.83 15.07 15.62
C VAL A 221 12.83 14.04 16.11
N ILE A 222 12.97 12.79 15.65
CA ILE A 222 12.21 11.63 16.12
C ILE A 222 13.19 10.56 16.59
N THR A 223 13.51 10.55 17.88
CA THR A 223 14.42 9.56 18.48
C THR A 223 13.70 8.35 19.06
N ASN A 224 12.39 8.46 19.32
CA ASN A 224 11.58 7.34 19.79
C ASN A 224 11.22 6.44 18.59
N PRO A 225 11.73 5.19 18.52
CA PRO A 225 11.49 4.33 17.36
C PRO A 225 10.02 3.97 17.13
N LYS A 226 9.21 3.96 18.19
CA LYS A 226 7.76 3.70 18.08
C LYS A 226 7.00 4.81 17.35
N GLU A 227 7.55 6.02 17.33
CA GLU A 227 6.99 7.17 16.63
C GLU A 227 7.57 7.31 15.21
N ALA A 228 8.71 6.67 14.93
CA ALA A 228 9.40 6.76 13.64
C ALA A 228 8.73 5.88 12.58
N TYR A 229 8.88 6.28 11.33
CA TYR A 229 8.48 5.47 10.18
C TYR A 229 9.32 4.20 10.10
N PHE A 230 8.69 3.12 9.62
CA PHE A 230 9.39 1.94 9.14
C PHE A 230 10.05 2.20 7.80
N TYR A 231 11.14 1.49 7.53
CA TYR A 231 11.62 1.34 6.17
C TYR A 231 10.60 0.58 5.31
N ARG A 232 10.49 0.98 4.05
CA ARG A 232 9.54 0.43 3.09
C ARG A 232 9.66 -1.09 2.99
N GLN A 233 10.86 -1.58 2.76
CA GLN A 233 11.13 -3.01 2.62
C GLN A 233 11.80 -3.51 3.91
N VAL A 234 11.16 -4.48 4.57
CA VAL A 234 11.64 -5.12 5.79
C VAL A 234 12.21 -6.50 5.44
N PRO A 235 13.49 -6.77 5.73
CA PRO A 235 14.08 -8.07 5.44
C PRO A 235 13.68 -9.14 6.46
N LYS A 236 13.87 -10.41 6.08
CA LYS A 236 13.84 -11.53 7.02
C LYS A 236 14.92 -11.42 8.09
N THR A 237 16.14 -11.07 7.68
CA THR A 237 17.36 -10.94 8.49
C THR A 237 18.14 -9.71 8.02
N PHE A 238 18.86 -9.05 8.91
CA PHE A 238 19.75 -7.94 8.53
C PHE A 238 20.81 -8.35 7.49
N LYS A 239 21.37 -9.57 7.63
CA LYS A 239 22.32 -10.20 6.71
C LYS A 239 21.57 -11.17 5.79
N ASN A 240 21.60 -10.95 4.49
CA ASN A 240 20.90 -11.79 3.51
C ASN A 240 21.89 -12.48 2.57
N GLU A 241 21.61 -13.76 2.29
CA GLU A 241 22.29 -14.48 1.22
C GLU A 241 21.70 -14.09 -0.13
N ASP A 242 22.56 -13.72 -1.08
CA ASP A 242 22.14 -13.59 -2.49
C ASP A 242 21.75 -14.98 -3.01
N PRO A 243 20.55 -15.17 -3.60
CA PRO A 243 20.13 -16.46 -4.15
C PRO A 243 21.11 -17.04 -5.19
N LEU A 244 21.97 -16.21 -5.81
CA LEU A 244 23.00 -16.61 -6.77
C LEU A 244 24.44 -16.48 -6.22
N GLY A 245 24.62 -16.21 -4.93
CA GLY A 245 25.85 -15.71 -4.32
C GLY A 245 27.12 -16.56 -4.47
N LYS A 246 27.04 -17.81 -4.97
CA LYS A 246 28.22 -18.68 -5.17
C LYS A 246 29.24 -18.14 -6.20
N THR A 247 28.91 -17.08 -6.94
CA THR A 247 29.72 -16.50 -8.03
C THR A 247 30.26 -15.08 -7.77
N VAL A 248 30.06 -14.50 -6.59
CA VAL A 248 30.43 -13.09 -6.32
C VAL A 248 31.95 -12.95 -6.11
N GLN A 249 32.56 -11.98 -6.80
CA GLN A 249 33.96 -11.60 -6.54
C GLN A 249 34.02 -10.62 -5.37
N ILE A 250 34.77 -10.93 -4.31
CA ILE A 250 35.01 -9.99 -3.21
C ILE A 250 36.14 -9.06 -3.65
N LEU A 251 35.87 -7.75 -3.77
CA LEU A 251 36.89 -6.76 -4.10
C LEU A 251 37.46 -6.14 -2.83
N ASP A 252 38.76 -6.32 -2.61
CA ASP A 252 39.52 -5.59 -1.61
C ASP A 252 39.77 -4.17 -2.12
N THR A 253 38.86 -3.26 -1.78
CA THR A 253 39.08 -1.84 -2.00
C THR A 253 39.40 -1.19 -0.66
N ASN A 254 40.70 -1.14 -0.34
CA ASN A 254 41.40 -0.09 0.44
C ASN A 254 42.46 -0.63 1.43
N GLY A 255 42.89 -1.90 1.37
CA GLY A 255 43.92 -2.40 2.29
C GLY A 255 43.42 -2.59 3.73
N ASN A 256 42.10 -2.52 3.93
CA ASN A 256 41.43 -3.06 5.10
C ASN A 256 41.36 -4.57 4.90
N GLN A 257 42.42 -5.29 5.28
CA GLN A 257 42.40 -6.75 5.25
C GLN A 257 41.21 -7.24 6.07
N MET A 258 40.39 -8.09 5.44
CA MET A 258 39.43 -8.91 6.16
C MET A 258 40.20 -9.67 7.26
N PRO A 259 39.76 -9.67 8.53
CA PRO A 259 40.43 -10.43 9.58
C PRO A 259 40.62 -11.89 9.15
N ASP A 260 41.86 -12.38 9.17
CA ASP A 260 42.25 -13.72 8.67
C ASP A 260 41.58 -14.88 9.45
N ASP A 261 40.91 -14.59 10.57
CA ASP A 261 40.62 -15.51 11.66
C ASP A 261 39.17 -15.48 12.21
N ASN A 262 38.22 -14.79 11.56
CA ASN A 262 36.84 -14.77 12.06
C ASN A 262 35.97 -15.90 11.48
N VAL A 263 35.57 -16.83 12.36
CA VAL A 263 34.69 -17.99 12.07
C VAL A 263 33.26 -17.55 11.73
N ASP A 264 32.90 -16.30 12.06
CA ASP A 264 31.58 -15.70 11.84
C ASP A 264 31.41 -15.08 10.43
N TYR A 265 32.34 -15.37 9.50
CA TYR A 265 32.20 -15.08 8.08
C TYR A 265 31.62 -16.28 7.32
N PRO A 266 30.29 -16.56 7.34
CA PRO A 266 29.73 -17.38 6.30
C PRO A 266 29.89 -16.62 4.99
N LYS A 267 30.61 -17.23 4.05
CA LYS A 267 30.81 -16.73 2.69
C LYS A 267 29.49 -16.16 2.14
N ILE A 268 29.50 -14.88 1.72
CA ILE A 268 28.49 -14.22 0.87
C ILE A 268 27.17 -13.81 1.58
N SER A 269 27.24 -13.11 2.72
CA SER A 269 26.08 -12.40 3.28
C SER A 269 26.20 -10.90 3.08
N ILE A 270 25.20 -10.30 2.43
CA ILE A 270 25.14 -8.86 2.11
C ILE A 270 24.24 -8.18 3.15
N SER A 271 24.62 -6.98 3.62
CA SER A 271 23.71 -6.19 4.44
C SER A 271 22.53 -5.72 3.63
N TRP A 272 21.39 -5.60 4.30
CA TRP A 272 20.23 -4.96 3.73
C TRP A 272 20.54 -3.53 3.26
N THR A 273 19.98 -3.11 2.13
CA THR A 273 20.32 -1.82 1.51
C THR A 273 19.13 -0.93 1.17
N ASP A 274 17.90 -1.33 1.45
CA ASP A 274 16.71 -0.50 1.15
C ASP A 274 16.21 0.26 2.40
N TRP A 275 16.94 1.32 2.75
CA TRP A 275 16.75 2.13 3.96
C TRP A 275 15.81 3.33 3.73
N LYS A 276 14.62 3.11 3.17
CA LYS A 276 13.72 4.20 2.74
C LYS A 276 12.42 4.25 3.55
N PRO A 277 12.29 5.16 4.52
CA PRO A 277 11.06 5.34 5.28
C PRO A 277 10.05 6.22 4.52
N ILE A 278 9.31 5.63 3.58
CA ILE A 278 8.40 6.36 2.70
C ILE A 278 7.02 6.53 3.34
N THR A 279 6.46 7.73 3.25
CA THR A 279 5.19 8.12 3.89
C THR A 279 4.02 7.26 3.45
N GLY A 280 3.84 7.01 2.14
CA GLY A 280 2.69 6.25 1.63
C GLY A 280 2.62 4.83 2.18
N GLU A 281 3.74 4.12 2.17
CA GLU A 281 3.85 2.75 2.65
C GLU A 281 3.67 2.69 4.18
N ASN A 282 4.11 3.71 4.91
CA ASN A 282 3.82 3.84 6.33
C ASN A 282 2.34 4.14 6.60
N ILE A 283 1.67 4.94 5.78
CA ILE A 283 0.21 5.13 5.88
C ILE A 283 -0.51 3.79 5.69
N TRP A 284 -0.12 3.01 4.68
CA TRP A 284 -0.69 1.69 4.46
C TRP A 284 -0.45 0.75 5.64
N ALA A 285 0.78 0.69 6.11
CA ALA A 285 1.20 -0.19 7.20
C ALA A 285 0.59 0.16 8.54
N PHE A 286 0.27 1.42 8.83
CA PHE A 286 -0.21 1.86 10.14
C PHE A 286 -1.68 2.26 10.18
N LEU A 287 -2.24 2.77 9.08
CA LEU A 287 -3.60 3.31 9.03
C LEU A 287 -4.55 2.50 8.16
N ILE A 288 -4.13 2.01 7.01
CA ILE A 288 -5.06 1.33 6.08
C ILE A 288 -5.18 -0.16 6.44
N GLY A 289 -4.09 -0.93 6.31
CA GLY A 289 -4.10 -2.38 6.51
C GLY A 289 -4.61 -2.82 7.89
N PRO A 290 -3.95 -2.40 8.98
CA PRO A 290 -4.33 -2.80 10.33
C PRO A 290 -5.73 -2.35 10.75
N LEU A 291 -6.15 -1.12 10.40
CA LEU A 291 -7.43 -0.59 10.86
C LEU A 291 -8.60 -1.22 10.11
N HIS A 292 -8.49 -1.46 8.79
CA HIS A 292 -9.50 -2.24 8.07
C HIS A 292 -9.59 -3.67 8.59
N THR A 293 -8.45 -4.32 8.82
CA THR A 293 -8.40 -5.65 9.44
C THR A 293 -9.11 -5.67 10.80
N ALA A 294 -8.87 -4.65 11.63
CA ALA A 294 -9.53 -4.53 12.93
C ALA A 294 -11.05 -4.29 12.78
N LEU A 295 -11.48 -3.41 11.87
CA LEU A 295 -12.89 -3.18 11.58
C LEU A 295 -13.60 -4.47 11.14
N ILE A 296 -12.97 -5.27 10.28
CA ILE A 296 -13.51 -6.57 9.84
C ILE A 296 -13.58 -7.56 11.02
N LYS A 297 -12.47 -7.72 11.76
CA LYS A 297 -12.38 -8.60 12.93
C LYS A 297 -13.42 -8.27 14.01
N TYR A 298 -13.68 -6.99 14.23
CA TYR A 298 -14.60 -6.48 15.24
C TYR A 298 -15.96 -6.06 14.67
N LYS A 299 -16.35 -6.46 13.45
CA LYS A 299 -17.62 -6.04 12.83
C LYS A 299 -18.89 -6.39 13.61
N LYS A 300 -18.81 -7.34 14.55
CA LYS A 300 -19.90 -7.75 15.47
C LYS A 300 -19.88 -6.98 16.79
N SER A 301 -18.84 -6.19 17.04
CA SER A 301 -18.71 -5.24 18.14
C SER A 301 -19.12 -3.85 17.66
N PRO A 302 -19.55 -2.95 18.57
CA PRO A 302 -19.92 -1.59 18.19
C PRO A 302 -18.72 -0.70 17.84
N CYS A 303 -17.50 -1.11 18.16
CA CYS A 303 -16.26 -0.38 17.95
C CYS A 303 -15.05 -1.33 17.96
N VAL A 304 -13.92 -0.84 17.44
CA VAL A 304 -12.60 -1.48 17.58
C VAL A 304 -11.97 -1.01 18.90
N PRO A 305 -11.59 -1.93 19.81
CA PRO A 305 -11.07 -1.54 21.13
C PRO A 305 -9.82 -0.67 21.04
N PHE A 306 -9.76 0.36 21.90
CA PHE A 306 -8.62 1.29 21.98
C PHE A 306 -7.29 0.56 22.20
N GLU A 307 -7.27 -0.48 23.02
CA GLU A 307 -6.08 -1.26 23.35
C GLU A 307 -5.59 -2.18 22.22
N SER A 308 -6.32 -2.30 21.12
CA SER A 308 -5.89 -3.11 19.98
C SER A 308 -4.53 -2.62 19.45
N VAL A 309 -3.66 -3.57 19.11
CA VAL A 309 -2.29 -3.25 18.64
C VAL A 309 -2.33 -2.36 17.39
N ALA A 310 -3.30 -2.58 16.50
CA ALA A 310 -3.52 -1.73 15.33
C ALA A 310 -3.77 -0.25 15.72
N VAL A 311 -4.69 0.01 16.66
CA VAL A 311 -5.00 1.37 17.12
C VAL A 311 -3.80 2.00 17.84
N GLN A 312 -3.13 1.24 18.72
CA GLN A 312 -1.97 1.75 19.45
C GLN A 312 -0.78 2.09 18.53
N ASN A 313 -0.53 1.25 17.52
CA ASN A 313 0.48 1.52 16.51
C ASN A 313 0.14 2.79 15.70
N ALA A 314 -1.12 2.95 15.26
CA ALA A 314 -1.59 4.12 14.54
C ALA A 314 -1.44 5.42 15.35
N ILE A 315 -1.82 5.41 16.65
CA ILE A 315 -1.65 6.57 17.55
C ILE A 315 -0.17 6.94 17.69
N ALA A 316 0.72 5.96 17.80
CA ALA A 316 2.14 6.20 18.02
C ALA A 316 2.79 6.99 16.87
N VAL A 317 2.41 6.71 15.61
CA VAL A 317 3.00 7.36 14.43
C VAL A 317 2.23 8.60 13.94
N LEU A 318 0.99 8.82 14.40
CA LEU A 318 0.13 9.92 13.92
C LEU A 318 0.80 11.30 14.02
N GLY A 319 1.47 11.58 15.15
CA GLY A 319 2.18 12.84 15.33
C GLY A 319 3.36 13.03 14.38
N THR A 320 3.93 11.94 13.87
CA THR A 320 5.01 11.97 12.88
C THR A 320 4.49 12.32 11.50
N PHE A 321 3.34 11.77 11.09
CA PHE A 321 2.66 12.21 9.87
C PHE A 321 2.31 13.70 9.91
N GLN A 322 1.80 14.20 11.05
CA GLN A 322 1.52 15.64 11.21
C GLN A 322 2.78 16.51 11.06
N LYS A 323 3.91 16.11 11.67
CA LYS A 323 5.18 16.86 11.55
C LYS A 323 5.68 16.91 10.11
N MET A 324 5.47 15.84 9.35
CA MET A 324 5.81 15.73 7.93
C MET A 324 4.89 16.52 7.00
N GLN A 325 3.81 17.13 7.52
CA GLN A 325 2.90 17.93 6.73
C GLN A 325 3.49 19.31 6.43
N SER A 326 3.50 19.66 5.15
CA SER A 326 3.93 20.95 4.62
C SER A 326 2.91 22.06 4.93
N GLY A 327 3.32 23.31 4.70
CA GLY A 327 2.44 24.47 4.82
C GLY A 327 1.29 24.45 3.81
N VAL A 328 1.52 23.91 2.62
CA VAL A 328 0.49 23.80 1.57
C VAL A 328 -0.54 22.71 1.80
N GLY A 329 -0.25 21.76 2.70
CA GLY A 329 -1.17 20.68 3.08
C GLY A 329 -0.68 19.28 2.72
N GLY A 330 0.19 19.15 1.71
CA GLY A 330 0.78 17.87 1.34
C GLY A 330 1.76 17.35 2.39
N ILE A 331 1.81 16.05 2.60
CA ILE A 331 2.77 15.36 3.47
C ILE A 331 3.98 14.98 2.62
N TYR A 332 5.18 15.33 3.10
CA TYR A 332 6.42 15.02 2.37
C TYR A 332 6.61 13.52 2.18
N TYR A 333 7.19 13.15 1.05
CA TYR A 333 7.36 11.78 0.58
C TYR A 333 8.14 10.91 1.57
N ALA A 334 9.23 11.44 2.13
CA ALA A 334 10.08 10.76 3.11
C ALA A 334 10.83 11.79 3.97
N PRO A 335 11.28 11.45 5.19
CA PRO A 335 12.14 12.34 5.96
C PRO A 335 13.47 12.61 5.22
N SER A 336 14.06 13.77 5.46
CA SER A 336 15.34 14.12 4.83
C SER A 336 16.43 13.14 5.24
N GLY A 337 17.34 12.83 4.32
CA GLY A 337 18.36 11.78 4.50
C GLY A 337 17.94 10.43 3.92
N SER A 338 16.71 10.31 3.41
CA SER A 338 16.27 9.18 2.59
C SER A 338 16.95 9.19 1.22
N MET A 339 17.33 8.01 0.74
CA MET A 339 17.98 7.84 -0.57
C MET A 339 16.95 7.57 -1.68
N ALA A 340 17.22 8.03 -2.89
CA ALA A 340 16.40 7.76 -4.07
C ALA A 340 16.47 6.28 -4.48
N ASN A 341 15.53 5.84 -5.33
CA ASN A 341 15.46 4.43 -5.77
C ASN A 341 16.59 4.04 -6.73
N ILE A 342 17.15 5.00 -7.47
CA ILE A 342 18.26 4.78 -8.39
C ILE A 342 19.44 5.68 -8.00
N GLY A 343 20.64 5.09 -8.00
CA GLY A 343 21.88 5.81 -7.77
C GLY A 343 22.11 6.17 -6.31
N THR A 344 22.93 7.20 -6.08
CA THR A 344 23.35 7.64 -4.74
C THR A 344 22.80 9.03 -4.39
N GLN A 345 21.74 9.46 -5.07
CA GLN A 345 21.11 10.75 -4.80
C GLN A 345 20.15 10.64 -3.61
N ALA A 346 20.13 11.68 -2.76
CA ALA A 346 19.12 11.80 -1.72
C ALA A 346 17.78 12.23 -2.33
N VAL A 347 16.67 11.79 -1.73
CA VAL A 347 15.35 12.34 -2.05
C VAL A 347 15.30 13.78 -1.56
N SER A 348 14.71 14.68 -2.36
CA SER A 348 14.47 16.05 -1.94
C SER A 348 13.66 16.06 -0.64
N ARG A 349 14.07 16.85 0.35
CA ARG A 349 13.31 17.00 1.61
C ARG A 349 11.97 17.71 1.42
N TYR A 350 11.75 18.29 0.25
CA TYR A 350 10.52 18.98 -0.14
C TYR A 350 9.62 18.10 -1.03
N GLU A 351 10.09 16.91 -1.40
CA GLU A 351 9.37 15.99 -2.27
C GLU A 351 8.02 15.61 -1.67
N VAL A 352 6.98 15.59 -2.50
CA VAL A 352 5.63 15.14 -2.19
C VAL A 352 5.18 14.21 -3.31
N SER A 353 4.74 13.00 -2.96
CA SER A 353 3.96 12.14 -3.87
C SER A 353 2.47 12.40 -3.63
N VAL A 354 1.73 12.67 -4.71
CA VAL A 354 0.27 12.90 -4.62
C VAL A 354 -0.46 11.60 -4.29
N GLU A 355 -0.01 10.46 -4.82
CA GLU A 355 -0.50 9.12 -4.50
C GLU A 355 -0.37 8.80 -2.99
N ASN A 356 0.78 9.09 -2.39
CA ASN A 356 1.00 8.92 -0.95
C ASN A 356 0.01 9.77 -0.12
N ASN A 357 -0.29 10.96 -0.60
CA ASN A 357 -1.22 11.89 0.04
C ASN A 357 -2.68 11.46 -0.13
N ILE A 358 -3.03 10.88 -1.27
CA ILE A 358 -4.34 10.25 -1.50
C ILE A 358 -4.52 9.05 -0.56
N SER A 359 -3.50 8.20 -0.41
CA SER A 359 -3.50 7.12 0.58
C SER A 359 -3.65 7.66 2.00
N ALA A 360 -2.94 8.75 2.34
CA ALA A 360 -3.04 9.40 3.65
C ALA A 360 -4.46 9.87 3.95
N LEU A 361 -5.16 10.42 2.96
CA LEU A 361 -6.55 10.82 3.11
C LEU A 361 -7.42 9.61 3.47
N GLY A 362 -7.34 8.52 2.70
CA GLY A 362 -8.09 7.29 2.98
C GLY A 362 -7.80 6.74 4.39
N GLY A 363 -6.53 6.58 4.75
CA GLY A 363 -6.12 6.06 6.06
C GLY A 363 -6.56 6.94 7.24
N LEU A 364 -6.48 8.27 7.11
CA LEU A 364 -6.93 9.22 8.14
C LEU A 364 -8.45 9.17 8.33
N LEU A 365 -9.24 8.99 7.26
CA LEU A 365 -10.69 8.87 7.35
C LEU A 365 -11.11 7.58 8.07
N VAL A 366 -10.46 6.45 7.75
CA VAL A 366 -10.66 5.17 8.45
C VAL A 366 -10.30 5.31 9.93
N PHE A 367 -9.15 5.94 10.23
CA PHE A 367 -8.71 6.10 11.60
C PHE A 367 -9.63 7.03 12.41
N ARG A 368 -10.09 8.13 11.80
CA ARG A 368 -11.09 9.02 12.38
C ARG A 368 -12.34 8.25 12.78
N ARG A 369 -12.84 7.38 11.90
CA ARG A 369 -14.02 6.55 12.17
C ARG A 369 -13.81 5.63 13.36
N VAL A 370 -12.70 4.88 13.38
CA VAL A 370 -12.35 3.96 14.48
C VAL A 370 -12.36 4.69 15.82
N LEU A 371 -11.71 5.86 15.89
CA LEU A 371 -11.63 6.66 17.11
C LEU A 371 -12.98 7.26 17.54
N GLN A 372 -13.81 7.70 16.57
CA GLN A 372 -15.14 8.25 16.85
C GLN A 372 -16.12 7.19 17.38
N GLU A 373 -16.11 5.99 16.80
CA GLU A 373 -16.92 4.86 17.29
C GLU A 373 -16.49 4.45 18.69
N GLU A 374 -15.19 4.30 18.93
CA GLU A 374 -14.66 3.95 20.25
C GLU A 374 -15.06 4.99 21.30
N LEU A 375 -14.94 6.29 20.98
CA LEU A 375 -15.37 7.37 21.88
C LEU A 375 -16.88 7.33 22.20
N SER A 376 -17.69 6.87 21.24
CA SER A 376 -19.15 6.85 21.33
C SER A 376 -19.68 5.63 22.08
N PHE A 377 -19.04 4.47 21.93
CA PHE A 377 -19.58 3.19 22.39
C PHE A 377 -18.79 2.53 23.51
N ALA A 378 -17.50 2.82 23.68
CA ALA A 378 -16.66 2.14 24.66
C ALA A 378 -16.66 2.79 26.05
N GLN A 379 -16.38 1.96 27.06
CA GLN A 379 -16.16 2.39 28.44
C GLN A 379 -14.69 2.77 28.63
N LEU A 380 -14.38 4.03 28.33
CA LEU A 380 -13.02 4.54 28.35
C LEU A 380 -12.69 5.26 29.66
N SER A 381 -11.45 5.07 30.14
CA SER A 381 -10.84 5.87 31.20
C SER A 381 -10.65 7.33 30.77
N THR A 382 -10.42 8.22 31.73
CA THR A 382 -10.15 9.64 31.45
C THR A 382 -8.93 9.82 30.54
N LYS A 383 -7.88 9.01 30.72
CA LYS A 383 -6.67 9.07 29.90
C LYS A 383 -6.95 8.65 28.46
N GLU A 384 -7.65 7.54 28.25
CA GLU A 384 -7.98 7.04 26.91
C GLU A 384 -8.88 8.02 26.16
N ARG A 385 -9.90 8.61 26.82
CA ARG A 385 -10.73 9.66 26.21
C ARG A 385 -9.91 10.89 25.81
N TYR A 386 -8.92 11.27 26.62
CA TYR A 386 -8.01 12.36 26.29
C TYR A 386 -7.13 12.03 25.09
N ASP A 387 -6.51 10.85 25.08
CA ASP A 387 -5.64 10.38 24.00
C ASP A 387 -6.43 10.28 22.68
N ILE A 388 -7.65 9.74 22.69
CA ILE A 388 -8.54 9.68 21.53
C ILE A 388 -8.88 11.08 21.00
N ARG A 389 -9.31 12.00 21.88
CA ARG A 389 -9.65 13.38 21.46
C ARG A 389 -8.46 14.13 20.91
N LYS A 390 -7.27 13.93 21.50
CA LYS A 390 -6.02 14.51 20.99
C LYS A 390 -5.72 14.00 19.58
N SER A 391 -5.83 12.69 19.36
CA SER A 391 -5.63 12.08 18.04
C SER A 391 -6.65 12.57 17.01
N LEU A 392 -7.94 12.68 17.39
CA LEU A 392 -8.97 13.27 16.52
C LEU A 392 -8.66 14.72 16.16
N GLY A 393 -8.14 15.52 17.09
CA GLY A 393 -7.70 16.90 16.82
C GLY A 393 -6.53 16.95 15.82
N ILE A 394 -5.55 16.05 15.93
CA ILE A 394 -4.46 15.94 14.96
C ILE A 394 -5.01 15.59 13.57
N ILE A 395 -5.88 14.59 13.47
CA ILE A 395 -6.50 14.18 12.20
C ILE A 395 -7.29 15.35 11.58
N GLN A 396 -8.06 16.09 12.39
CA GLN A 396 -8.81 17.26 11.93
C GLN A 396 -7.87 18.31 11.31
N THR A 397 -6.78 18.68 12.00
CA THR A 397 -5.78 19.62 11.45
C THR A 397 -5.15 19.09 10.18
N MET A 398 -4.83 17.80 10.12
CA MET A 398 -4.23 17.21 8.93
C MET A 398 -5.15 17.22 7.71
N LEU A 399 -6.45 16.96 7.91
CA LEU A 399 -7.43 16.92 6.82
C LEU A 399 -7.82 18.32 6.34
N TYR A 400 -8.13 19.24 7.27
CA TYR A 400 -8.80 20.52 6.98
C TYR A 400 -7.93 21.75 7.22
N GLY A 401 -6.71 21.57 7.73
CA GLY A 401 -5.80 22.66 8.04
C GLY A 401 -5.95 23.21 9.45
N GLY A 402 -5.05 24.11 9.82
CA GLY A 402 -4.99 24.73 11.14
C GLY A 402 -3.57 25.03 11.60
N THR A 403 -3.43 25.39 12.87
CA THR A 403 -2.13 25.57 13.52
C THR A 403 -1.85 24.45 14.50
N TYR A 404 -0.59 24.05 14.60
CA TYR A 404 -0.13 23.03 15.54
C TYR A 404 1.29 23.35 16.03
N GLN A 405 1.65 22.78 17.18
CA GLN A 405 2.93 23.04 17.84
C GLN A 405 3.86 21.85 17.62
N VAL A 406 5.12 22.13 17.25
CA VAL A 406 6.18 21.12 17.14
C VAL A 406 7.39 21.52 17.96
N ASN A 407 8.25 20.55 18.25
CA ASN A 407 9.60 20.84 18.73
C ASN A 407 10.55 20.75 17.53
N SER A 408 11.30 21.82 17.27
CA SER A 408 12.31 21.83 16.22
C SER A 408 13.53 21.00 16.60
N GLN A 409 14.45 20.82 15.66
CA GLN A 409 15.74 20.18 15.90
C GLN A 409 16.53 20.82 17.05
N LEU A 410 16.34 22.10 17.33
CA LEU A 410 16.97 22.82 18.45
C LEU A 410 16.21 22.70 19.77
N GLY A 411 15.15 21.88 19.82
CA GLY A 411 14.28 21.73 20.99
C GLY A 411 13.39 22.93 21.26
N GLN A 412 13.30 23.89 20.32
CA GLN A 412 12.44 25.06 20.45
C GLN A 412 11.02 24.73 20.04
N LYS A 413 10.05 25.28 20.76
CA LYS A 413 8.64 25.17 20.36
C LYS A 413 8.38 26.10 19.18
N GLU A 414 7.90 25.53 18.09
CA GLU A 414 7.53 26.24 16.88
C GLU A 414 6.05 26.03 16.59
N GLU A 415 5.35 27.12 16.30
CA GLU A 415 4.01 27.05 15.72
C GLU A 415 4.12 26.86 14.21
N ARG A 416 3.48 25.81 13.71
CA ARG A 416 3.33 25.54 12.28
C ARG A 416 1.89 25.74 11.87
N ARG A 417 1.71 26.15 10.62
CA ARG A 417 0.39 26.24 9.96
C ARG A 417 0.39 25.36 8.73
N THR A 418 -0.72 24.68 8.50
CA THR A 418 -0.97 23.92 7.28
C THR A 418 -2.36 24.23 6.73
N HIS A 419 -2.52 24.19 5.40
CA HIS A 419 -3.84 24.30 4.76
C HIS A 419 -4.63 22.99 4.75
N GLY A 420 -4.02 21.87 5.15
CA GLY A 420 -4.67 20.57 5.19
C GLY A 420 -4.68 19.84 3.85
N LEU A 421 -4.83 18.52 3.94
CA LEU A 421 -4.70 17.59 2.84
C LEU A 421 -5.78 17.79 1.77
N LEU A 422 -7.03 18.05 2.16
CA LEU A 422 -8.11 18.28 1.21
C LEU A 422 -7.89 19.57 0.40
N SER A 423 -7.38 20.63 1.03
CA SER A 423 -7.01 21.86 0.33
C SER A 423 -5.87 21.60 -0.66
N PHE A 424 -4.84 20.85 -0.26
CA PHE A 424 -3.73 20.50 -1.14
C PHE A 424 -4.21 19.72 -2.37
N LEU A 425 -4.98 18.65 -2.17
CA LEU A 425 -5.51 17.84 -3.26
C LEU A 425 -6.42 18.65 -4.19
N LYS A 426 -7.22 19.58 -3.63
CA LYS A 426 -8.12 20.43 -4.42
C LYS A 426 -7.39 21.49 -5.24
N ASN A 427 -6.41 22.16 -4.63
CA ASN A 427 -5.93 23.44 -5.15
C ASN A 427 -4.53 23.36 -5.76
N GLU A 428 -3.69 22.43 -5.31
CA GLU A 428 -2.27 22.36 -5.69
C GLU A 428 -1.98 21.10 -6.51
N ALA A 429 -2.50 19.95 -6.09
CA ALA A 429 -2.23 18.67 -6.76
C ALA A 429 -2.97 18.49 -8.10
N TRP A 430 -4.03 19.28 -8.34
CA TRP A 430 -4.86 19.20 -9.54
C TRP A 430 -4.33 20.11 -10.66
N ASP A 431 -4.02 19.52 -11.81
CA ASP A 431 -3.75 20.26 -13.05
C ASP A 431 -5.07 20.54 -13.77
N ALA A 432 -5.60 21.74 -13.54
CA ALA A 432 -6.82 22.20 -14.21
C ALA A 432 -6.69 22.31 -15.73
N THR A 433 -5.46 22.42 -16.27
CA THR A 433 -5.23 22.56 -17.72
C THR A 433 -5.37 21.23 -18.42
N SER A 434 -4.79 20.18 -17.85
CA SER A 434 -4.84 18.82 -18.41
C SER A 434 -5.95 17.95 -17.82
N GLY A 435 -6.65 18.43 -16.79
CA GLY A 435 -7.77 17.72 -16.15
C GLY A 435 -7.33 16.43 -15.47
N ARG A 436 -6.19 16.46 -14.76
CA ARG A 436 -5.60 15.31 -14.06
C ARG A 436 -4.84 15.73 -12.80
N PHE A 437 -4.48 14.77 -11.96
CA PHE A 437 -3.54 15.02 -10.87
C PHE A 437 -2.08 14.97 -11.36
N TYR A 438 -1.24 15.84 -10.81
CA TYR A 438 0.21 15.67 -10.88
C TYR A 438 0.61 14.44 -10.06
N SER A 439 1.66 13.72 -10.47
CA SER A 439 2.14 12.56 -9.68
C SER A 439 2.84 12.96 -8.39
N GLY A 440 3.44 14.14 -8.40
CA GLY A 440 4.24 14.65 -7.30
C GLY A 440 4.83 16.01 -7.63
N GLY A 441 5.72 16.48 -6.76
CA GLY A 441 6.36 17.77 -6.86
C GLY A 441 7.05 18.17 -5.56
N GLU A 442 7.55 19.39 -5.52
CA GLU A 442 8.20 19.96 -4.34
C GLU A 442 7.29 21.01 -3.67
N ALA A 443 6.99 20.81 -2.39
CA ALA A 443 6.17 21.74 -1.60
C ALA A 443 7.04 22.63 -0.70
N ASN A 444 6.69 23.92 -0.62
CA ASN A 444 7.37 24.91 0.22
C ASN A 444 8.90 24.89 0.06
N LYS A 445 9.38 24.76 -1.19
CA LYS A 445 10.81 24.67 -1.47
C LYS A 445 11.48 26.00 -1.13
N MET A 446 12.52 25.94 -0.30
CA MET A 446 13.30 27.12 0.08
C MET A 446 14.58 27.19 -0.75
N ASP A 447 14.95 28.40 -1.16
CA ASP A 447 16.27 28.70 -1.69
C ASP A 447 17.29 28.64 -0.55
N GLU A 448 18.32 27.80 -0.71
CA GLU A 448 19.28 27.53 0.36
C GLU A 448 20.18 28.73 0.67
N SER A 449 20.37 29.65 -0.28
CA SER A 449 21.24 30.82 -0.12
C SER A 449 20.52 32.00 0.51
N THR A 450 19.23 32.17 0.21
CA THR A 450 18.42 33.31 0.66
C THR A 450 17.47 32.97 1.79
N HIS A 451 17.23 31.67 2.05
CA HIS A 451 16.20 31.17 2.95
C HIS A 451 14.81 31.75 2.65
N GLN A 452 14.53 32.04 1.37
CA GLN A 452 13.21 32.45 0.89
C GLN A 452 12.52 31.28 0.19
N GLU A 453 11.19 31.21 0.29
CA GLU A 453 10.41 30.24 -0.46
C GLU A 453 10.54 30.57 -1.96
N VAL A 454 11.01 29.60 -2.75
CA VAL A 454 11.12 29.70 -4.21
C VAL A 454 9.73 29.65 -4.81
N GLU A 455 8.98 28.62 -4.45
CA GLU A 455 7.61 28.41 -4.88
C GLU A 455 6.86 27.56 -3.86
N LYS A 456 5.57 27.86 -3.74
CA LYS A 456 4.65 27.17 -2.84
C LYS A 456 4.49 25.69 -3.24
N TRP A 457 4.36 25.43 -4.54
CA TRP A 457 4.21 24.09 -5.12
C TRP A 457 4.84 24.04 -6.52
N LEU A 458 5.80 23.13 -6.72
CA LEU A 458 6.47 22.91 -8.00
C LEU A 458 6.20 21.47 -8.49
N PRO A 459 5.23 21.24 -9.39
CA PRO A 459 4.86 19.90 -9.82
C PRO A 459 5.88 19.24 -10.75
N HIS A 460 5.93 17.91 -10.70
CA HIS A 460 6.69 17.07 -11.62
C HIS A 460 5.90 16.74 -12.90
N ALA A 461 6.62 16.54 -14.00
CA ALA A 461 6.02 16.28 -15.31
C ALA A 461 5.58 14.81 -15.52
N THR A 462 6.28 13.84 -14.92
CA THR A 462 6.02 12.40 -15.12
C THR A 462 4.67 12.00 -14.54
N GLN A 463 3.94 11.10 -15.23
CA GLN A 463 2.63 10.63 -14.80
C GLN A 463 2.67 9.21 -14.27
N ALA A 464 2.01 8.99 -13.14
CA ALA A 464 1.73 7.68 -12.59
C ALA A 464 0.22 7.39 -12.65
N VAL A 465 -0.12 6.18 -13.07
CA VAL A 465 -1.51 5.71 -13.23
C VAL A 465 -2.24 5.61 -11.88
N ASP A 466 -1.57 5.10 -10.86
CA ASP A 466 -2.10 4.91 -9.51
C ASP A 466 -2.56 6.22 -8.86
N VAL A 467 -1.85 7.33 -9.03
CA VAL A 467 -2.23 8.66 -8.53
C VAL A 467 -3.68 8.99 -8.91
N ASN A 468 -4.04 8.80 -10.17
CA ASN A 468 -5.36 9.15 -10.67
C ASN A 468 -6.40 8.07 -10.33
N THR A 469 -6.06 6.78 -10.42
CA THR A 469 -7.00 5.70 -10.08
C THR A 469 -7.32 5.68 -8.57
N TRP A 470 -6.33 5.87 -7.70
CA TRP A 470 -6.54 6.00 -6.26
C TRP A 470 -7.24 7.33 -5.93
N GLY A 471 -6.92 8.41 -6.65
CA GLY A 471 -7.63 9.68 -6.53
C GLY A 471 -9.13 9.53 -6.80
N LEU A 472 -9.49 8.81 -7.86
CA LEU A 472 -10.87 8.44 -8.18
C LEU A 472 -11.50 7.55 -7.09
N ALA A 473 -10.75 6.59 -6.53
CA ALA A 473 -11.27 5.68 -5.51
C ALA A 473 -11.46 6.32 -4.12
N VAL A 474 -10.64 7.31 -3.75
CA VAL A 474 -10.70 8.02 -2.45
C VAL A 474 -11.64 9.24 -2.52
N LEU A 475 -11.43 10.13 -3.50
CA LEU A 475 -12.18 11.40 -3.60
C LEU A 475 -13.55 11.18 -4.23
N GLY A 476 -13.62 10.30 -5.22
CA GLY A 476 -14.86 9.94 -5.89
C GLY A 476 -15.44 11.02 -6.80
N GLN A 477 -16.54 10.64 -7.44
CA GLN A 477 -17.36 11.50 -8.30
C GLN A 477 -17.85 12.72 -7.55
N ASN A 478 -18.42 12.55 -6.35
CA ASN A 478 -19.03 13.64 -5.59
C ASN A 478 -18.06 14.82 -5.37
N PHE A 479 -16.83 14.53 -4.91
CA PHE A 479 -15.84 15.58 -4.66
C PHE A 479 -15.35 16.24 -5.95
N LEU A 480 -14.90 15.45 -6.93
CA LEU A 480 -14.28 15.96 -8.15
C LEU A 480 -15.27 16.74 -9.00
N ASP A 481 -16.48 16.23 -9.16
CA ASP A 481 -17.51 16.89 -9.96
C ASP A 481 -18.01 18.17 -9.30
N SER A 482 -18.13 18.19 -7.97
CA SER A 482 -18.47 19.40 -7.22
C SER A 482 -17.35 20.44 -7.27
N ALA A 483 -16.09 20.00 -7.26
CA ALA A 483 -14.93 20.90 -7.26
C ALA A 483 -14.66 21.52 -8.63
N TYR A 484 -14.86 20.77 -9.72
CA TYR A 484 -14.37 21.14 -11.05
C TYR A 484 -15.41 21.06 -12.17
N GLY A 485 -16.63 20.60 -11.88
CA GLY A 485 -17.73 20.51 -12.83
C GLY A 485 -18.22 19.08 -13.05
N PHE A 486 -19.52 18.94 -13.33
CA PHE A 486 -20.14 17.64 -13.54
C PHE A 486 -19.46 16.82 -14.65
N GLY A 487 -19.08 15.58 -14.34
CA GLY A 487 -18.36 14.71 -15.26
C GLY A 487 -16.83 14.77 -15.17
N THR A 488 -16.24 15.63 -14.34
CA THR A 488 -14.77 15.68 -14.19
C THR A 488 -14.19 14.33 -13.78
N ALA A 489 -14.82 13.61 -12.86
CA ALA A 489 -14.33 12.28 -12.45
C ALA A 489 -14.35 11.27 -13.61
N TYR A 490 -15.37 11.33 -14.48
CA TYR A 490 -15.42 10.49 -15.66
C TYR A 490 -14.34 10.87 -16.68
N GLN A 491 -14.16 12.17 -16.94
CA GLN A 491 -13.14 12.65 -17.88
C GLN A 491 -11.71 12.34 -17.40
N LEU A 492 -11.47 12.34 -16.08
CA LEU A 492 -10.21 11.92 -15.51
C LEU A 492 -9.87 10.47 -15.89
N TRP A 493 -10.84 9.55 -15.78
CA TRP A 493 -10.69 8.17 -16.23
C TRP A 493 -10.43 8.08 -17.75
N VAL A 494 -11.23 8.79 -18.55
CA VAL A 494 -11.08 8.81 -20.02
C VAL A 494 -9.67 9.28 -20.42
N ASN A 495 -9.16 10.32 -19.78
CA ASN A 495 -7.83 10.84 -20.01
C ASN A 495 -6.76 9.81 -19.60
N LEU A 496 -6.89 9.20 -18.43
CA LEU A 496 -5.95 8.19 -17.94
C LEU A 496 -5.86 6.97 -18.88
N LYS A 497 -7.00 6.38 -19.25
CA LYS A 497 -7.00 5.17 -20.11
C LYS A 497 -6.42 5.46 -21.50
N SER A 498 -6.27 6.72 -21.88
CA SER A 498 -5.69 7.10 -23.17
C SER A 498 -4.17 6.95 -23.25
N TRP A 499 -3.46 7.03 -22.11
CA TRP A 499 -2.00 6.92 -22.03
C TRP A 499 -1.51 5.78 -21.13
N GLY A 500 -2.25 5.42 -20.09
CA GLY A 500 -1.88 4.34 -19.16
C GLY A 500 -2.57 3.01 -19.45
N GLY A 501 -3.55 2.97 -20.35
CA GLY A 501 -4.34 1.76 -20.64
C GLY A 501 -3.59 0.72 -21.46
N TYR A 502 -3.62 -0.53 -21.02
CA TYR A 502 -3.14 -1.70 -21.76
C TYR A 502 -4.29 -2.31 -22.55
N TYR A 503 -4.18 -2.30 -23.88
CA TYR A 503 -5.24 -2.75 -24.78
C TYR A 503 -4.89 -4.09 -25.43
N GLY A 504 -5.87 -4.99 -25.51
CA GLY A 504 -5.71 -6.25 -26.22
C GLY A 504 -5.51 -6.07 -27.74
N ALA A 505 -5.08 -7.15 -28.41
CA ALA A 505 -5.04 -7.17 -29.87
C ALA A 505 -6.46 -6.99 -30.43
N ALA A 506 -6.62 -6.13 -31.44
CA ALA A 506 -7.88 -5.99 -32.15
C ALA A 506 -8.25 -7.32 -32.84
N GLN A 507 -9.44 -7.84 -32.57
CA GLN A 507 -9.93 -9.06 -33.21
C GLN A 507 -11.03 -8.73 -34.21
N ASN A 508 -10.89 -9.16 -35.46
CA ASN A 508 -11.95 -9.16 -36.48
C ASN A 508 -12.69 -7.82 -36.68
N GLY A 509 -12.00 -6.68 -36.58
CA GLY A 509 -12.60 -5.36 -36.77
C GLY A 509 -13.40 -4.82 -35.58
N VAL A 510 -13.28 -5.45 -34.40
CA VAL A 510 -13.78 -4.92 -33.12
C VAL A 510 -12.70 -4.00 -32.52
N ASP A 511 -13.14 -2.88 -31.92
CA ASP A 511 -12.27 -1.97 -31.16
C ASP A 511 -11.48 -2.74 -30.10
N GLN A 512 -10.26 -2.27 -29.80
CA GLN A 512 -9.44 -2.91 -28.78
C GLN A 512 -10.12 -2.81 -27.40
N GLU A 513 -10.19 -3.93 -26.69
CA GLU A 513 -10.67 -3.97 -25.32
C GLU A 513 -9.58 -3.50 -24.36
N LEU A 514 -9.95 -2.71 -23.35
CA LEU A 514 -9.07 -2.32 -22.27
C LEU A 514 -8.88 -3.51 -21.32
N TRP A 515 -7.72 -4.16 -21.39
CA TRP A 515 -7.38 -5.31 -20.57
C TRP A 515 -6.94 -4.92 -19.16
N GLY A 516 -6.38 -3.72 -19.02
CA GLY A 516 -5.96 -3.16 -17.74
C GLY A 516 -5.13 -1.90 -17.92
N VAL A 517 -4.21 -1.66 -17.00
CA VAL A 517 -3.32 -0.49 -17.04
C VAL A 517 -1.87 -0.86 -16.73
N GLY A 518 -0.96 0.01 -17.14
CA GLY A 518 0.45 -0.02 -16.80
C GLY A 518 0.77 0.80 -15.55
N TYR A 519 2.00 1.29 -15.48
CA TYR A 519 2.54 2.12 -14.41
C TYR A 519 2.61 3.62 -14.76
N SER A 520 2.83 4.00 -16.01
CA SER A 520 3.16 5.39 -16.32
C SER A 520 2.88 5.81 -17.76
N ASP A 521 3.01 7.11 -18.04
CA ASP A 521 3.03 7.65 -19.40
C ASP A 521 4.31 7.31 -20.17
N LEU A 522 5.31 6.74 -19.50
CA LEU A 522 6.58 6.28 -20.07
C LEU A 522 6.56 4.79 -20.47
N ASP A 523 5.43 4.12 -20.30
CA ASP A 523 5.25 2.72 -20.66
C ASP A 523 5.14 2.57 -22.19
N HIS A 524 6.26 2.68 -22.91
CA HIS A 524 6.33 2.48 -24.36
C HIS A 524 5.27 3.26 -25.17
N GLU A 525 5.32 4.61 -25.10
CA GLU A 525 4.46 5.57 -25.81
C GLU A 525 2.97 5.18 -25.85
N GLY A 526 2.28 5.32 -24.71
CA GLY A 526 0.84 5.04 -24.60
C GLY A 526 0.50 3.58 -24.33
N ASN A 527 1.40 2.84 -23.67
CA ASN A 527 1.21 1.48 -23.18
C ASN A 527 0.76 0.47 -24.27
N GLY A 528 1.37 0.58 -25.46
CA GLY A 528 1.07 -0.29 -26.61
C GLY A 528 -0.11 0.16 -27.47
N LYS A 529 -0.68 1.36 -27.24
CA LYS A 529 -1.80 1.89 -28.05
C LYS A 529 -1.41 2.27 -29.48
N ILE A 530 -0.14 2.58 -29.74
CA ILE A 530 0.31 3.09 -31.05
C ILE A 530 0.45 1.98 -32.10
N ASP A 531 0.82 0.76 -31.70
CA ASP A 531 0.86 -0.41 -32.59
C ASP A 531 0.25 -1.64 -31.90
N PRO A 532 -0.97 -2.06 -32.28
CA PRO A 532 -1.65 -3.23 -31.73
C PRO A 532 -0.91 -4.56 -31.90
N SER A 533 0.07 -4.63 -32.81
CA SER A 533 0.93 -5.80 -33.02
C SER A 533 2.17 -5.77 -32.12
N ASP A 534 2.50 -4.60 -31.58
CA ASP A 534 3.58 -4.39 -30.65
C ASP A 534 3.05 -4.54 -29.22
N HIS A 535 3.09 -5.76 -28.70
CA HIS A 535 2.83 -6.06 -27.29
C HIS A 535 3.93 -5.51 -26.35
N SER A 536 4.53 -4.36 -26.70
CA SER A 536 5.56 -3.64 -25.93
C SER A 536 5.00 -2.91 -24.71
N GLY A 537 3.68 -2.79 -24.56
CA GLY A 537 3.07 -2.34 -23.31
C GLY A 537 3.35 -3.27 -22.11
N ILE A 538 2.92 -2.83 -20.94
CA ILE A 538 2.98 -3.54 -19.66
C ILE A 538 1.58 -3.59 -19.03
N LEU A 539 1.18 -4.77 -18.58
CA LEU A 539 -0.04 -4.97 -17.80
C LEU A 539 0.37 -5.23 -16.35
N SER A 540 0.03 -4.31 -15.45
CA SER A 540 0.30 -4.42 -14.00
C SER A 540 -0.88 -5.10 -13.31
N GLY A 541 -0.63 -6.12 -12.49
CA GLY A 541 -1.69 -6.84 -11.77
C GLY A 541 -2.36 -5.95 -10.74
N GLU A 542 -1.55 -5.39 -9.84
CA GLU A 542 -2.00 -4.54 -8.76
C GLU A 542 -2.68 -3.25 -9.26
N TRP A 543 -2.06 -2.55 -10.21
CA TRP A 543 -2.57 -1.24 -10.65
C TRP A 543 -3.81 -1.39 -11.53
N THR A 544 -3.93 -2.50 -12.27
CA THR A 544 -5.20 -2.87 -12.92
C THR A 544 -6.29 -3.11 -11.89
N ALA A 545 -5.99 -3.79 -10.78
CA ALA A 545 -6.98 -3.97 -9.72
C ALA A 545 -7.36 -2.66 -9.01
N GLY A 546 -6.42 -1.73 -8.85
CA GLY A 546 -6.69 -0.36 -8.42
C GLY A 546 -7.60 0.41 -9.39
N ALA A 547 -7.36 0.28 -10.71
CA ALA A 547 -8.21 0.88 -11.75
C ALA A 547 -9.64 0.31 -11.73
N ILE A 548 -9.79 -1.01 -11.59
CA ILE A 548 -11.11 -1.66 -11.43
C ILE A 548 -11.82 -1.10 -10.19
N THR A 549 -11.11 -0.93 -9.08
CA THR A 549 -11.65 -0.35 -7.84
C THR A 549 -12.15 1.08 -8.06
N ALA A 550 -11.39 1.90 -8.78
CA ALA A 550 -11.81 3.24 -9.17
C ALA A 550 -13.08 3.23 -10.03
N LEU A 551 -13.17 2.32 -11.02
CA LEU A 551 -14.35 2.19 -11.87
C LEU A 551 -15.59 1.79 -11.08
N ARG A 552 -15.48 0.84 -10.15
CA ARG A 552 -16.59 0.46 -9.27
C ARG A 552 -17.06 1.63 -8.41
N ALA A 553 -16.14 2.46 -7.92
CA ALA A 553 -16.48 3.69 -7.20
C ALA A 553 -17.28 4.65 -8.08
N LEU A 554 -16.80 4.94 -9.30
CA LEU A 554 -17.50 5.84 -10.22
C LEU A 554 -18.86 5.31 -10.67
N ILE A 555 -18.94 4.03 -11.05
CA ILE A 555 -20.20 3.38 -11.44
C ILE A 555 -21.21 3.52 -10.30
N THR A 556 -20.84 3.14 -9.08
CA THR A 556 -21.71 3.21 -7.90
C THR A 556 -22.21 4.64 -7.65
N GLN A 557 -21.32 5.62 -7.75
CA GLN A 557 -21.66 7.01 -7.41
C GLN A 557 -22.48 7.70 -8.50
N TYR A 558 -22.20 7.45 -9.78
CA TYR A 558 -23.06 7.95 -10.87
C TYR A 558 -24.42 7.24 -10.89
N ASP A 559 -24.49 5.94 -10.57
CA ASP A 559 -25.78 5.25 -10.40
C ASP A 559 -26.61 5.91 -9.27
N GLN A 560 -25.99 6.28 -8.15
CA GLN A 560 -26.66 7.04 -7.08
C GLN A 560 -27.17 8.41 -7.53
N VAL A 561 -26.43 9.11 -8.41
CA VAL A 561 -26.88 10.37 -9.02
C VAL A 561 -28.13 10.15 -9.88
N ILE A 562 -28.13 9.10 -10.71
CA ILE A 562 -29.26 8.72 -11.58
C ILE A 562 -30.48 8.39 -10.72
N GLU A 563 -30.31 7.53 -9.72
CA GLU A 563 -31.39 7.08 -8.82
C GLU A 563 -31.98 8.24 -8.01
N ALA A 564 -31.15 9.17 -7.53
CA ALA A 564 -31.61 10.32 -6.78
C ALA A 564 -32.46 11.27 -7.63
N GLY A 565 -32.19 11.37 -8.94
CA GLY A 565 -32.93 12.23 -9.87
C GLY A 565 -32.90 13.72 -9.51
N LYS A 566 -31.88 14.16 -8.76
CA LYS A 566 -31.74 15.55 -8.26
C LYS A 566 -30.94 16.46 -9.19
N GLU A 567 -30.18 15.88 -10.11
CA GLU A 567 -29.41 16.61 -11.12
C GLU A 567 -30.29 17.09 -12.28
N SER A 568 -29.73 17.95 -13.13
CA SER A 568 -30.42 18.37 -14.36
C SER A 568 -30.68 17.19 -15.29
N PRO A 569 -31.74 17.20 -16.13
CA PRO A 569 -32.00 16.11 -17.08
C PRO A 569 -30.80 15.79 -17.99
N GLU A 570 -30.04 16.82 -18.40
CA GLU A 570 -28.81 16.67 -19.19
C GLU A 570 -27.72 15.93 -18.41
N ASN A 571 -27.51 16.26 -17.13
CA ASN A 571 -26.54 15.58 -16.28
C ASN A 571 -26.94 14.14 -15.99
N ILE A 572 -28.24 13.86 -15.83
CA ILE A 572 -28.74 12.48 -15.66
C ILE A 572 -28.47 11.66 -16.94
N GLU A 573 -28.72 12.21 -18.12
CA GLU A 573 -28.40 11.55 -19.40
C GLU A 573 -26.89 11.29 -19.55
N LYS A 574 -26.05 12.29 -19.19
CA LYS A 574 -24.59 12.12 -19.15
C LYS A 574 -24.17 11.02 -18.16
N ALA A 575 -24.73 11.00 -16.95
CA ALA A 575 -24.42 9.97 -15.95
C ALA A 575 -24.75 8.56 -16.49
N GLN A 576 -25.89 8.39 -17.15
CA GLN A 576 -26.27 7.11 -17.77
C GLN A 576 -25.26 6.68 -18.82
N HIS A 577 -24.80 7.62 -19.66
CA HIS A 577 -23.76 7.35 -20.64
C HIS A 577 -22.42 6.98 -19.97
N TYR A 578 -22.00 7.74 -18.95
CA TYR A 578 -20.76 7.48 -18.21
C TYR A 578 -20.79 6.09 -17.57
N VAL A 579 -21.88 5.72 -16.90
CA VAL A 579 -22.04 4.38 -16.29
C VAL A 579 -21.90 3.28 -17.34
N ALA A 580 -22.52 3.44 -18.51
CA ALA A 580 -22.42 2.44 -19.57
C ALA A 580 -20.98 2.26 -20.09
N ASP A 581 -20.24 3.35 -20.30
CA ASP A 581 -18.84 3.30 -20.75
C ASP A 581 -17.91 2.73 -19.67
N LEU A 582 -18.07 3.19 -18.41
CA LEU A 582 -17.29 2.69 -17.28
C LEU A 582 -17.52 1.20 -17.05
N ARG A 583 -18.76 0.70 -17.20
CA ARG A 583 -19.08 -0.74 -17.08
C ARG A 583 -18.39 -1.57 -18.17
N LYS A 584 -18.33 -1.05 -19.41
CA LYS A 584 -17.61 -1.73 -20.51
C LYS A 584 -16.13 -1.91 -20.18
N ASP A 585 -15.46 -0.84 -19.73
CA ASP A 585 -14.05 -0.91 -19.34
C ASP A 585 -13.83 -1.81 -18.11
N HIS A 586 -14.71 -1.70 -17.11
CA HIS A 586 -14.68 -2.53 -15.91
C HIS A 586 -14.75 -4.02 -16.27
N ASP A 587 -15.76 -4.42 -17.04
CA ASP A 587 -16.00 -5.83 -17.36
C ASP A 587 -14.86 -6.43 -18.21
N ALA A 588 -14.28 -5.63 -19.11
CA ALA A 588 -13.09 -6.01 -19.86
C ALA A 588 -11.89 -6.23 -18.93
N MET A 589 -11.58 -5.29 -18.03
CA MET A 589 -10.45 -5.43 -17.11
C MET A 589 -10.66 -6.58 -16.10
N ILE A 590 -11.88 -6.79 -15.60
CA ILE A 590 -12.23 -7.93 -14.75
C ILE A 590 -11.94 -9.26 -15.45
N THR A 591 -12.27 -9.34 -16.74
CA THR A 591 -12.02 -10.54 -17.54
C THR A 591 -10.52 -10.76 -17.74
N HIS A 592 -9.81 -9.71 -18.14
CA HIS A 592 -8.43 -9.83 -18.64
C HIS A 592 -7.37 -9.76 -17.55
N ILE A 593 -7.66 -9.24 -16.35
CA ILE A 593 -6.74 -9.37 -15.21
C ILE A 593 -6.49 -10.85 -14.85
N GLN A 594 -7.42 -11.76 -15.18
CA GLN A 594 -7.24 -13.19 -15.03
C GLN A 594 -6.09 -13.75 -15.89
N SER A 595 -5.69 -13.05 -16.97
CA SER A 595 -4.53 -13.45 -17.78
C SER A 595 -3.22 -13.42 -17.00
N LEU A 596 -3.15 -12.65 -15.91
CA LEU A 596 -2.02 -12.59 -14.98
C LEU A 596 -2.11 -13.64 -13.86
N ARG A 597 -3.14 -14.48 -13.83
CA ARG A 597 -3.23 -15.58 -12.86
C ARG A 597 -2.26 -16.68 -13.24
N THR A 598 -1.57 -17.25 -12.25
CA THR A 598 -0.42 -18.15 -12.47
C THR A 598 -0.75 -19.40 -13.29
N ASP A 599 -1.97 -19.92 -13.21
CA ASP A 599 -2.46 -21.07 -13.99
C ASP A 599 -2.86 -20.72 -15.43
N ARG A 600 -3.12 -19.43 -15.74
CA ARG A 600 -3.54 -18.94 -17.06
C ARG A 600 -2.38 -18.32 -17.83
N TYR A 601 -1.51 -17.57 -17.14
CA TYR A 601 -0.41 -16.82 -17.75
C TYR A 601 0.55 -17.68 -18.58
N ALA A 602 0.78 -18.93 -18.18
CA ALA A 602 1.66 -19.86 -18.89
C ALA A 602 1.21 -20.17 -20.33
N ASP A 603 -0.10 -20.09 -20.58
CA ASP A 603 -0.73 -20.44 -21.86
C ASP A 603 -1.36 -19.23 -22.56
N GLU A 604 -1.40 -18.05 -21.91
CA GLU A 604 -1.96 -16.84 -22.49
C GLU A 604 -1.17 -16.42 -23.75
N LYS A 605 -1.86 -16.33 -24.88
CA LYS A 605 -1.21 -16.07 -26.18
C LYS A 605 -0.75 -14.63 -26.32
N ALA A 606 -1.46 -13.70 -25.67
CA ALA A 606 -1.11 -12.27 -25.70
C ALA A 606 0.30 -11.98 -25.16
N PHE A 607 0.85 -12.87 -24.32
CA PHE A 607 2.19 -12.69 -23.73
C PHE A 607 3.28 -13.52 -24.41
N ASN A 608 3.00 -14.24 -25.50
CA ASN A 608 3.97 -15.15 -26.12
C ASN A 608 5.30 -14.48 -26.52
N SER A 609 5.30 -13.20 -26.89
CA SER A 609 6.51 -12.47 -27.30
C SER A 609 7.34 -11.93 -26.12
N VAL A 610 6.76 -11.82 -24.92
CA VAL A 610 7.37 -11.16 -23.75
C VAL A 610 7.51 -12.08 -22.54
N ARG A 611 6.78 -13.21 -22.53
CA ARG A 611 6.83 -14.22 -21.47
C ARG A 611 8.18 -14.95 -21.46
N PRO A 612 8.75 -15.24 -20.28
CA PRO A 612 9.92 -16.12 -20.19
C PRO A 612 9.69 -17.48 -20.86
N THR A 613 10.65 -17.93 -21.67
CA THR A 613 10.63 -19.28 -22.24
C THR A 613 10.56 -20.33 -21.13
N ASN A 614 9.70 -21.35 -21.29
CA ASN A 614 9.45 -22.41 -20.31
C ASN A 614 8.97 -21.90 -18.93
N TYR A 615 8.16 -20.84 -18.90
CA TYR A 615 7.67 -20.19 -17.69
C TYR A 615 7.26 -21.14 -16.55
N SER A 616 6.46 -22.17 -16.84
CA SER A 616 5.98 -23.13 -15.83
C SER A 616 7.08 -23.92 -15.12
N SER A 617 8.27 -24.05 -15.74
CA SER A 617 9.45 -24.64 -15.11
C SER A 617 10.25 -23.65 -14.26
N LEU A 618 10.20 -22.36 -14.61
CA LEU A 618 10.86 -21.29 -13.86
C LEU A 618 10.06 -20.93 -12.63
N ILE A 619 8.73 -20.90 -12.73
CA ILE A 619 7.80 -20.58 -11.65
C ILE A 619 6.84 -21.77 -11.48
N ASN A 620 7.25 -22.73 -10.66
CA ASN A 620 6.50 -23.97 -10.42
C ASN A 620 5.57 -23.81 -9.22
N ILE A 621 4.29 -23.57 -9.48
CA ILE A 621 3.24 -23.45 -8.46
C ILE A 621 2.33 -24.68 -8.54
N PRO A 622 2.15 -25.43 -7.44
CA PRO A 622 1.19 -26.53 -7.34
C PRO A 622 -0.23 -26.12 -7.75
N THR A 623 -0.96 -27.06 -8.35
CA THR A 623 -2.30 -26.81 -8.91
C THR A 623 -3.38 -26.48 -7.85
N ASP A 624 -3.09 -26.74 -6.58
CA ASP A 624 -3.91 -26.36 -5.43
C ASP A 624 -3.59 -24.95 -4.92
N LYS A 625 -2.73 -24.20 -5.61
CA LYS A 625 -2.38 -22.81 -5.29
C LYS A 625 -2.58 -21.92 -6.50
N LEU A 626 -2.96 -20.68 -6.23
CA LEU A 626 -3.16 -19.65 -7.24
C LEU A 626 -2.57 -18.33 -6.75
N GLY A 627 -1.92 -17.59 -7.64
CA GLY A 627 -1.47 -16.23 -7.40
C GLY A 627 -1.65 -15.37 -8.64
N TYR A 628 -1.40 -14.08 -8.49
CA TYR A 628 -1.35 -13.13 -9.59
C TYR A 628 0.08 -12.59 -9.75
N LEU A 629 0.51 -12.47 -10.99
CA LEU A 629 1.80 -11.89 -11.31
C LEU A 629 1.82 -10.39 -11.01
N TYR A 630 3.00 -9.89 -10.65
CA TYR A 630 3.21 -8.46 -10.49
C TYR A 630 2.94 -7.69 -11.78
N ALA A 631 3.47 -8.21 -12.90
CA ALA A 631 3.21 -7.66 -14.24
C ALA A 631 3.34 -8.72 -15.33
N SER A 632 2.92 -8.39 -16.56
CA SER A 632 2.98 -9.30 -17.72
C SER A 632 4.39 -9.58 -18.25
N LYS A 633 5.41 -8.80 -17.90
CA LYS A 633 6.81 -9.00 -18.32
C LYS A 633 7.79 -8.27 -17.39
N ARG A 634 9.10 -8.48 -17.61
CA ARG A 634 10.13 -7.67 -16.94
C ARG A 634 10.11 -6.24 -17.52
N TYR A 635 10.04 -5.23 -16.65
CA TYR A 635 9.99 -3.83 -17.06
C TYR A 635 10.57 -2.94 -15.96
N LEU A 636 11.47 -2.02 -16.29
CA LEU A 636 11.96 -1.03 -15.32
C LEU A 636 10.91 0.06 -15.17
N ILE A 637 10.20 0.03 -14.04
CA ILE A 637 9.24 1.07 -13.68
C ILE A 637 10.03 2.39 -13.53
N PRO A 638 9.56 3.53 -14.07
CA PRO A 638 10.27 4.80 -14.01
C PRO A 638 10.42 5.38 -12.60
N PHE A 639 9.90 4.69 -11.59
CA PHE A 639 10.09 4.98 -10.17
C PHE A 639 11.26 4.20 -9.54
N GLY A 640 12.01 3.43 -10.33
CA GLY A 640 13.28 2.81 -9.91
C GLY A 640 13.17 1.40 -9.36
N TRP A 641 12.22 0.62 -9.86
CA TRP A 641 12.05 -0.79 -9.51
C TRP A 641 11.74 -1.63 -10.74
N TYR A 642 12.22 -2.88 -10.79
CA TYR A 642 11.84 -3.80 -11.85
C TYR A 642 10.53 -4.51 -11.53
N ALA A 643 9.54 -4.31 -12.38
CA ALA A 643 8.45 -5.24 -12.50
C ALA A 643 8.97 -6.56 -13.09
N ASN A 644 8.48 -7.70 -12.58
CA ASN A 644 8.85 -9.03 -13.05
C ASN A 644 7.58 -9.88 -13.23
N PRO A 645 7.56 -10.83 -14.18
CA PRO A 645 6.45 -11.74 -14.38
C PRO A 645 6.45 -12.88 -13.35
N ILE A 646 6.54 -12.53 -12.07
CA ILE A 646 6.53 -13.48 -10.94
C ILE A 646 5.34 -13.18 -10.04
N PRO A 647 4.83 -14.15 -9.27
CA PRO A 647 3.75 -13.92 -8.34
C PRO A 647 4.12 -12.86 -7.30
N SER A 648 3.22 -11.91 -7.10
CA SER A 648 3.33 -10.83 -6.11
C SER A 648 2.22 -10.93 -5.09
N MET A 649 2.55 -10.68 -3.83
CA MET A 649 1.60 -10.57 -2.74
C MET A 649 0.59 -9.48 -3.04
N ALA A 650 1.03 -8.25 -3.35
CA ALA A 650 0.15 -7.12 -3.61
C ALA A 650 -0.84 -7.40 -4.76
N SER A 651 -0.37 -7.90 -5.91
CA SER A 651 -1.28 -8.23 -7.03
C SER A 651 -2.28 -9.33 -6.65
N THR A 652 -1.84 -10.32 -5.86
CA THR A 652 -2.69 -11.42 -5.41
C THR A 652 -3.75 -10.96 -4.40
N THR A 653 -3.38 -10.11 -3.44
CA THR A 653 -4.27 -9.60 -2.38
C THR A 653 -5.27 -8.59 -2.93
N TRP A 654 -4.88 -7.77 -3.91
CA TRP A 654 -5.80 -6.90 -4.64
C TRP A 654 -6.87 -7.68 -5.41
N ALA A 655 -6.52 -8.81 -6.04
CA ALA A 655 -7.52 -9.69 -6.65
C ALA A 655 -8.52 -10.24 -5.61
N VAL A 656 -8.06 -10.54 -4.39
CA VAL A 656 -8.95 -10.92 -3.27
C VAL A 656 -9.87 -9.77 -2.87
N MET A 657 -9.37 -8.54 -2.74
CA MET A 657 -10.21 -7.37 -2.44
C MET A 657 -11.26 -7.14 -3.52
N LEU A 658 -10.92 -7.32 -4.80
CA LEU A 658 -11.88 -7.27 -5.90
C LEU A 658 -12.95 -8.35 -5.81
N HIS A 659 -12.58 -9.57 -5.42
CA HIS A 659 -13.51 -10.68 -5.22
C HIS A 659 -14.56 -10.35 -4.15
N TYR A 660 -14.12 -9.77 -3.03
CA TYR A 660 -15.00 -9.37 -1.92
C TYR A 660 -15.65 -7.99 -2.10
N ASN A 661 -15.51 -7.38 -3.29
CA ASN A 661 -16.05 -6.05 -3.59
C ASN A 661 -15.65 -5.01 -2.53
N PHE A 662 -14.36 -5.01 -2.19
CA PHE A 662 -13.79 -4.17 -1.14
C PHE A 662 -12.94 -3.05 -1.70
N ASN A 663 -13.21 -1.81 -1.26
CA ASN A 663 -12.40 -0.64 -1.55
C ASN A 663 -11.56 -0.26 -0.30
N PRO A 664 -10.23 -0.47 -0.30
CA PRO A 664 -9.39 -0.18 0.86
C PRO A 664 -9.22 1.32 1.15
N PHE A 665 -9.78 2.19 0.30
CA PHE A 665 -9.76 3.64 0.45
C PHE A 665 -11.07 4.22 1.02
N SER A 666 -12.11 3.41 1.13
CA SER A 666 -13.40 3.81 1.70
C SER A 666 -13.47 3.46 3.17
N VAL A 667 -13.99 4.37 4.00
CA VAL A 667 -14.19 4.14 5.44
C VAL A 667 -14.94 2.83 5.73
N LYS A 668 -15.91 2.48 4.88
CA LYS A 668 -16.75 1.28 5.04
C LYS A 668 -16.25 0.07 4.26
N GLY A 669 -15.20 0.23 3.46
CA GLY A 669 -14.79 -0.77 2.48
C GLY A 669 -15.70 -0.87 1.26
N ASP A 670 -16.69 0.02 1.11
CA ASP A 670 -17.63 0.03 -0.02
C ASP A 670 -17.24 1.06 -1.09
N TYR A 671 -18.03 1.14 -2.16
CA TYR A 671 -17.77 2.04 -3.30
C TYR A 671 -18.56 3.36 -3.22
N SER A 672 -19.23 3.62 -2.09
CA SER A 672 -19.93 4.90 -1.87
C SER A 672 -18.93 6.04 -1.67
N ALA A 673 -19.38 7.27 -1.91
CA ALA A 673 -18.54 8.45 -1.72
C ALA A 673 -18.15 8.60 -0.23
N ASN A 674 -16.86 8.89 0.01
CA ASN A 674 -16.39 9.25 1.34
C ASN A 674 -17.00 10.59 1.80
N ASP A 675 -17.28 10.71 3.10
CA ASP A 675 -17.67 11.99 3.69
C ASP A 675 -16.42 12.85 3.97
N LEU A 676 -16.22 13.83 3.07
CA LEU A 676 -15.10 14.77 3.10
C LEU A 676 -15.50 16.14 3.64
N SER A 677 -16.74 16.31 4.12
CA SER A 677 -17.22 17.58 4.67
C SER A 677 -16.43 17.98 5.93
N ASN A 678 -16.22 19.28 6.16
CA ASN A 678 -15.62 19.75 7.40
C ASN A 678 -16.71 19.80 8.49
N PRO A 679 -16.64 18.97 9.55
CA PRO A 679 -17.67 18.95 10.59
C PRO A 679 -17.78 20.27 11.39
N GLU A 680 -16.76 21.16 11.32
CA GLU A 680 -16.83 22.48 11.95
C GLU A 680 -17.49 23.56 11.06
N GLU A 681 -17.59 23.35 9.74
CA GLU A 681 -18.34 24.25 8.84
C GLU A 681 -19.85 24.02 8.92
N GLU A 682 -20.31 22.87 9.43
CA GLU A 682 -21.75 22.60 9.66
C GLU A 682 -22.28 23.21 10.98
N ILE A 683 -21.40 23.80 11.81
CA ILE A 683 -21.74 24.35 13.14
C ILE A 683 -21.79 25.90 13.13
N ASN A 684 -21.28 26.55 12.07
CA ASN A 684 -21.38 28.01 11.86
C ASN A 684 -22.38 28.34 10.77
#